data_AF-A0A0C3BFV8-F1
#
_entry.id   AF-A0A0C3BFV8-F1
#
_cell.length_a   1.000
_cell.length_b   1.000
_cell.length_c   1.000
_cell.angle_alpha   90.00
_cell.angle_beta   90.00
_cell.angle_gamma   90.00
#
_symmetry.space_group_name_H-M   'P 1'
#
loop_
_entity.id
_entity.type
_entity.pdbx_description
1 polymer ?
#
loop_
_entity_poly.entity_id
_entity_poly.type
_entity_poly.pdbx_seq_one_letter_code
_entity_poly.pdbx_strand_id
1 'polypeptide(L)'
;MGVKDLVGLFEPPATEIEASNRPAAPSERPRSNTPATITLGSNRVILAGHARFIRHQTRQSVHPDNDEAPEDLPSLPMYEFMASNDHLEEDRSLESTTDVDDDILRSVHNRTLPSSTSDNVQTKSSLFHRHPSSHEPDAPESDAQSLLSKMNSDTYPPDVNTVVASSSSIGHMHTVRPAIGRVRARVSSTHSPVPAVTVFSRKAATLFLPKLDDYLATLPPPRFSSLASRGASRDKDIGMFAPMDRLVSSGKTLEDLETNSTILPFWKNRKTLLGGLVNLFLGIMGSSALASYYSLQGLFNTVQVFALMLSTIVPRSGADIADKWRKLVLGTIPNIVALNFASTLNQSLVFLLIFMAITAILLFSFYRRTSEYHGSSVIEGLQPHKSTGRRGLVFITFLLTVIYLPLSTMAVHVLVWSQDLWVVSNPYINATSFPPVLPPLGPPDLFRDPLDFCWTTTMKRNDVNFAPLFVIIAIFVFLSLTIWFPLRLRQVIMQAMPLVDPFTELGKPRSKSDMDREYQRLLARDCNSFAFLYKDFRRQWGTYRSIYLLAKLSILLIIAVIDPDNCLFRTLPRNNVGIVRQVVLLLVMLVFFLIQCLLAPFLDPVNNASEFTSRINYVLTAALSLGVALNIPGKAVLTGPLLYLVYIVTYGLSAYFFIIDLSVMHTIVKKLARRIDFSIDIFSPRLDISPSSPHTRRRIWQEAITTLFLTSPECEIPKEQTITFAQAPEAEYPPYLLDFAGSPSERHVENLKILREVGLSAYNKAASLIYSSDSKLFRNVEEQIQDQFVGPDCYWKNPAERPTPGCTKFFGNGWWIPFPPTLVIRYDDGPLKVLREMSDLELYVSQNSNPDVERSRQIRMALRALNGQRVTWPYVHTYFIGARFPRSWGGKRYKVQTSVPYKQAVLRIKNRGDMIWQGLQLGSGLDIELIYDRDVQVDGGVFGLDDDYNLTPSLARFLTLNQALISGKLADIEAVIHSYRKHHKAECRMKEDVLSYRFLSFVYNQPRSLDGLAESSIASERDLRVRQLMVGSETIFKATYERLAVVATTPATTWWYIFWDDLWRRNYGAIKALQLHAPDFDPHYPTSIAYHPLPRTALQAFLTQRGLFHKVPQWHDFFHSGFLNKLYFRLNEVVFRGSSKAILFHMGGADVPEVDMEEIDFETLAGTSKLGTGGGTDHDDLSIRARPTYKWEGLLNDPLRRDKRWRRRWFAKMGVWFGITPLWRTGMPSKGISLDVRLEDGRYVPIKD
;
A
#
# COMPACT_ATOMS: atom_id res chain seq x y z
N MET A 1 40.50 8.60 22.40
CA MET A 1 41.34 7.49 22.89
C MET A 1 41.80 6.69 21.68
N GLY A 2 43.09 6.54 21.46
CA GLY A 2 43.60 5.73 20.34
C GLY A 2 43.64 4.24 20.68
N VAL A 3 43.78 3.36 19.69
CA VAL A 3 44.06 1.91 19.91
C VAL A 3 45.25 1.70 20.87
N LYS A 4 46.18 2.66 20.91
CA LYS A 4 47.30 2.72 21.86
C LYS A 4 46.86 2.80 23.33
N ASP A 5 45.79 3.55 23.62
CA ASP A 5 45.24 3.70 24.97
C ASP A 5 44.38 2.48 25.37
N LEU A 6 43.71 1.85 24.40
CA LEU A 6 42.97 0.59 24.58
C LEU A 6 43.90 -0.60 24.90
N VAL A 7 45.04 -0.67 24.19
CA VAL A 7 46.04 -1.74 24.37
C VAL A 7 46.92 -1.48 25.59
N GLY A 8 47.21 -0.21 25.93
CA GLY A 8 48.05 0.18 27.06
C GLY A 8 47.52 -0.24 28.44
N LEU A 9 46.23 -0.59 28.56
CA LEU A 9 45.63 -1.14 29.79
C LEU A 9 46.11 -2.56 30.14
N PHE A 10 46.83 -3.24 29.23
CA PHE A 10 47.28 -4.62 29.41
C PHE A 10 48.81 -4.82 29.34
N GLU A 11 49.61 -3.74 29.30
CA GLU A 11 51.07 -3.88 29.49
C GLU A 11 51.37 -4.11 30.99
N PRO A 12 51.94 -5.27 31.40
CA PRO A 12 52.47 -5.40 32.75
C PRO A 12 53.71 -4.50 32.91
N PRO A 13 53.98 -3.94 34.10
CA PRO A 13 55.16 -3.10 34.32
C PRO A 13 56.42 -3.94 34.08
N ALA A 14 57.29 -3.45 33.20
CA ALA A 14 58.55 -4.10 32.86
C ALA A 14 59.46 -4.17 34.09
N THR A 15 59.75 -5.38 34.57
CA THR A 15 60.82 -5.66 35.52
C THR A 15 62.15 -5.72 34.79
N GLU A 16 63.01 -4.73 35.06
CA GLU A 16 64.42 -4.74 34.68
C GLU A 16 65.16 -5.88 35.42
N ILE A 17 65.87 -6.73 34.66
CA ILE A 17 66.94 -7.56 35.19
C ILE A 17 68.20 -7.23 34.38
N GLU A 18 69.14 -6.56 35.05
CA GLU A 18 70.52 -6.38 34.61
C GLU A 18 71.26 -7.72 34.53
N ALA A 19 72.02 -7.90 33.46
CA ALA A 19 73.26 -8.69 33.51
C ALA A 19 74.26 -8.16 32.48
N SER A 20 75.25 -7.43 33.01
CA SER A 20 76.50 -7.02 32.38
C SER A 20 77.31 -8.24 31.89
N ASN A 21 77.89 -8.17 30.69
CA ASN A 21 79.35 -8.33 30.50
C ASN A 21 79.81 -7.92 29.08
N ARG A 22 80.74 -6.95 29.06
CA ARG A 22 81.63 -6.47 27.98
C ARG A 22 82.73 -7.51 27.64
N PRO A 23 83.74 -7.27 26.73
CA PRO A 23 84.03 -6.12 25.84
C PRO A 23 84.47 -6.48 24.39
N ALA A 24 84.59 -5.48 23.51
CA ALA A 24 85.87 -5.04 22.87
C ALA A 24 85.61 -4.28 21.55
N ALA A 25 86.12 -3.05 21.47
CA ALA A 25 86.33 -2.27 20.24
C ALA A 25 87.82 -2.37 19.81
N PRO A 26 88.23 -1.94 18.60
CA PRO A 26 88.57 -0.52 18.42
C PRO A 26 88.42 0.07 16.98
N SER A 27 88.32 1.42 16.97
CA SER A 27 88.91 2.46 16.08
C SER A 27 88.78 2.34 14.52
N GLU A 28 88.73 3.39 13.70
CA GLU A 28 89.26 4.76 13.78
C GLU A 28 88.75 5.62 12.57
N ARG A 29 88.27 6.85 12.83
CA ARG A 29 88.56 8.20 12.23
C ARG A 29 89.02 8.39 10.74
N PRO A 30 89.14 9.64 10.19
CA PRO A 30 88.22 10.80 10.10
C PRO A 30 88.42 11.70 8.81
N ARG A 31 87.82 12.91 8.81
CA ARG A 31 88.22 14.20 8.13
C ARG A 31 87.85 14.37 6.65
N SER A 32 87.48 15.56 6.12
CA SER A 32 87.32 16.93 6.67
C SER A 32 86.80 17.91 5.59
N ASN A 33 86.15 18.98 6.08
CA ASN A 33 86.22 20.39 5.63
C ASN A 33 85.33 20.95 4.48
N THR A 34 84.27 21.70 4.89
CA THR A 34 84.06 23.19 4.79
C THR A 34 84.46 23.99 3.52
N PRO A 35 83.98 25.25 3.27
CA PRO A 35 83.05 26.11 4.05
C PRO A 35 81.98 26.97 3.27
N ALA A 36 81.02 27.51 4.04
CA ALA A 36 80.49 28.90 4.12
C ALA A 36 79.76 29.63 2.97
N THR A 37 78.78 30.55 3.14
CA THR A 37 77.79 30.98 4.19
C THR A 37 76.89 32.09 3.57
N ILE A 38 75.73 32.39 4.21
CA ILE A 38 74.93 33.65 4.30
C ILE A 38 73.67 33.70 3.38
N THR A 39 72.40 33.93 3.80
CA THR A 39 71.80 34.71 4.92
C THR A 39 70.38 34.25 5.35
N LEU A 40 70.15 34.31 6.66
CA LEU A 40 68.98 34.69 7.51
C LEU A 40 67.49 34.36 7.22
N GLY A 41 66.84 33.82 8.27
CA GLY A 41 65.38 33.83 8.50
C GLY A 41 64.91 32.90 9.65
N SER A 42 65.19 33.28 10.92
CA SER A 42 64.77 32.77 12.26
C SER A 42 63.28 32.34 12.39
N ASN A 43 62.75 31.46 13.26
CA ASN A 43 63.10 30.47 14.32
C ASN A 43 61.76 29.68 14.57
N ARG A 44 61.59 28.34 14.72
CA ARG A 44 62.02 27.35 15.75
C ARG A 44 61.56 27.73 17.20
N VAL A 45 61.03 26.90 18.11
CA VAL A 45 60.96 25.45 18.43
C VAL A 45 59.82 25.23 19.48
N ILE A 46 58.92 24.23 19.38
CA ILE A 46 58.81 22.87 20.01
C ILE A 46 58.77 22.76 21.56
N LEU A 47 57.91 21.79 22.00
CA LEU A 47 57.85 20.94 23.22
C LEU A 47 56.83 21.40 24.29
N ALA A 48 55.71 20.67 24.50
CA ALA A 48 55.56 19.39 25.23
C ALA A 48 56.00 19.51 26.70
N GLY A 49 55.25 19.12 27.73
CA GLY A 49 53.91 18.54 27.89
C GLY A 49 53.62 18.45 29.40
N HIS A 50 52.74 17.51 29.78
CA HIS A 50 52.43 17.00 31.12
C HIS A 50 51.29 17.63 31.94
N ALA A 51 50.45 16.69 32.38
CA ALA A 51 49.24 16.80 33.17
C ALA A 51 49.50 17.08 34.66
N ARG A 52 48.45 17.53 35.37
CA ARG A 52 48.28 17.26 36.81
C ARG A 52 46.79 17.15 37.19
N PHE A 53 46.52 16.08 37.92
CA PHE A 53 45.33 15.78 38.73
C PHE A 53 45.04 16.86 39.78
N ILE A 54 43.81 16.93 40.32
CA ILE A 54 43.44 16.60 41.73
C ILE A 54 42.03 17.07 42.14
N ARG A 55 41.31 16.15 42.83
CA ARG A 55 40.29 16.23 43.90
C ARG A 55 38.89 16.87 43.73
N HIS A 56 37.92 16.04 44.15
CA HIS A 56 36.69 16.41 44.85
C HIS A 56 36.91 17.30 46.08
N GLN A 57 36.00 18.27 46.29
CA GLN A 57 35.51 18.61 47.63
C GLN A 57 34.09 19.24 47.62
N THR A 58 33.37 18.82 48.66
CA THR A 58 32.07 19.16 49.22
C THR A 58 31.70 20.65 49.41
N ARG A 59 30.40 20.94 49.17
CA ARG A 59 29.41 21.60 50.06
C ARG A 59 29.88 22.80 50.90
N GLN A 60 29.40 24.01 50.61
CA GLN A 60 28.66 24.89 51.56
C GLN A 60 28.23 26.24 50.95
N SER A 61 27.06 26.68 51.42
CA SER A 61 26.40 27.98 51.28
C SER A 61 27.24 29.19 51.65
N VAL A 62 26.93 30.37 51.10
CA VAL A 62 26.54 31.63 51.80
C VAL A 62 26.59 32.85 50.83
N HIS A 63 25.51 33.62 50.82
CA HIS A 63 25.24 34.98 50.28
C HIS A 63 26.15 36.08 50.94
N PRO A 64 26.07 37.42 50.69
CA PRO A 64 25.26 38.25 49.78
C PRO A 64 26.05 39.43 49.09
N ASP A 65 25.27 40.37 48.52
CA ASP A 65 25.53 41.82 48.27
C ASP A 65 26.37 42.22 47.03
N ASN A 66 26.06 43.29 46.29
CA ASN A 66 24.85 44.08 46.01
C ASN A 66 25.20 45.05 44.85
N ASP A 67 24.14 45.61 44.27
CA ASP A 67 24.04 46.94 43.65
C ASP A 67 23.99 47.13 42.11
N GLU A 68 22.95 47.91 41.77
CA GLU A 68 22.62 48.69 40.57
C GLU A 68 21.65 48.11 39.51
N ALA A 69 20.36 48.39 39.78
CA ALA A 69 19.25 48.60 38.82
C ALA A 69 19.35 50.04 38.19
N PRO A 70 18.50 50.54 37.23
CA PRO A 70 17.06 50.23 37.03
C PRO A 70 16.44 50.23 35.59
N GLU A 71 15.19 49.73 35.52
CA GLU A 71 13.97 50.17 34.76
C GLU A 71 13.99 50.26 33.21
N ASP A 72 12.98 49.91 32.40
CA ASP A 72 11.53 49.67 32.58
C ASP A 72 10.93 48.84 31.40
N LEU A 73 9.92 48.01 31.67
CA LEU A 73 9.14 47.21 30.71
C LEU A 73 7.68 47.15 31.18
N PRO A 74 6.66 47.30 30.32
CA PRO A 74 5.28 47.02 30.69
C PRO A 74 4.92 45.54 30.46
N SER A 75 4.26 44.99 31.47
CA SER A 75 3.71 43.65 31.64
C SER A 75 2.36 43.44 30.92
N LEU A 76 2.00 42.17 30.62
CA LEU A 76 0.63 41.62 30.51
C LEU A 76 0.67 40.07 30.68
N PRO A 77 -0.43 39.38 31.04
CA PRO A 77 -0.53 38.61 32.28
C PRO A 77 -0.43 37.07 32.16
N MET A 78 -0.02 36.48 33.28
CA MET A 78 0.10 35.06 33.60
C MET A 78 -1.27 34.48 34.01
N TYR A 79 -1.67 33.32 33.46
CA TYR A 79 -2.66 32.45 34.08
C TYR A 79 -2.02 31.07 34.30
N GLU A 80 -1.98 30.70 35.58
CA GLU A 80 -1.36 29.50 36.14
C GLU A 80 -2.49 28.49 36.41
N PHE A 81 -2.32 27.22 36.02
CA PHE A 81 -3.09 26.13 36.62
C PHE A 81 -2.19 24.91 36.86
N MET A 82 -2.32 24.43 38.10
CA MET A 82 -1.49 23.44 38.78
C MET A 82 -1.60 22.03 38.19
N ALA A 83 -0.47 21.35 38.18
CA ALA A 83 -0.37 19.91 37.98
C ALA A 83 -0.83 19.17 39.25
N SER A 84 -1.75 18.22 39.09
CA SER A 84 -1.95 17.15 40.06
C SER A 84 -1.54 15.83 39.41
N ASN A 85 -0.59 15.16 40.06
CA ASN A 85 -0.18 13.79 39.78
C ASN A 85 -1.38 12.86 39.97
N ASP A 86 -1.58 11.92 39.04
CA ASP A 86 -2.11 10.60 39.37
C ASP A 86 -1.63 9.56 38.35
N HIS A 87 -1.16 8.44 38.90
CA HIS A 87 -0.76 7.21 38.21
C HIS A 87 -1.96 6.56 37.52
N LEU A 88 -1.84 6.15 36.24
CA LEU A 88 -2.74 5.16 35.65
C LEU A 88 -2.03 4.25 34.65
N GLU A 89 -2.30 2.95 34.85
CA GLU A 89 -1.81 1.79 34.13
C GLU A 89 -2.29 1.75 32.67
N GLU A 90 -1.45 1.16 31.83
CA GLU A 90 -1.57 1.07 30.38
C GLU A 90 -2.51 -0.08 29.97
N ASP A 91 -3.82 0.19 29.89
CA ASP A 91 -4.82 -0.79 29.46
C ASP A 91 -5.06 -0.70 27.94
N ARG A 92 -4.42 -1.60 27.18
CA ARG A 92 -4.61 -1.76 25.73
C ARG A 92 -5.97 -2.38 25.42
N SER A 93 -7.00 -1.57 25.27
CA SER A 93 -8.28 -1.99 24.69
C SER A 93 -8.26 -1.86 23.15
N LEU A 94 -8.22 -3.02 22.48
CA LEU A 94 -8.49 -3.14 21.04
C LEU A 94 -9.98 -2.85 20.80
N GLU A 95 -10.31 -1.70 20.21
CA GLU A 95 -11.64 -1.48 19.61
C GLU A 95 -11.77 -2.32 18.33
N SER A 96 -12.24 -3.55 18.49
CA SER A 96 -12.65 -4.44 17.40
C SER A 96 -13.91 -3.90 16.71
N THR A 97 -13.72 -3.17 15.61
CA THR A 97 -14.81 -2.78 14.70
C THR A 97 -15.17 -3.95 13.78
N THR A 98 -16.27 -4.63 14.08
CA THR A 98 -16.81 -5.74 13.28
C THR A 98 -17.54 -5.22 12.04
N ASP A 99 -16.97 -5.49 10.86
CA ASP A 99 -17.67 -5.45 9.57
C ASP A 99 -18.32 -6.82 9.35
N VAL A 100 -19.65 -6.85 9.18
CA VAL A 100 -20.40 -8.05 8.80
C VAL A 100 -20.67 -8.02 7.30
N ASP A 101 -20.49 -9.19 6.67
CA ASP A 101 -20.39 -9.50 5.24
C ASP A 101 -19.04 -9.13 4.59
N ASP A 102 -17.96 -9.81 5.04
CA ASP A 102 -16.86 -10.32 4.17
C ASP A 102 -15.83 -11.21 4.94
N ASP A 103 -15.95 -11.38 6.26
CA ASP A 103 -15.07 -12.26 7.04
C ASP A 103 -15.72 -13.64 7.33
N ILE A 104 -15.50 -14.61 6.45
CA ILE A 104 -15.46 -16.04 6.83
C ILE A 104 -14.15 -16.62 6.30
N LEU A 105 -13.37 -17.19 7.23
CA LEU A 105 -12.03 -17.82 7.10
C LEU A 105 -10.80 -16.91 7.29
N ARG A 106 -10.54 -16.53 8.55
CA ARG A 106 -9.17 -16.47 9.10
C ARG A 106 -9.13 -16.98 10.54
N SER A 107 -9.16 -18.29 10.67
CA SER A 107 -8.53 -19.01 11.78
C SER A 107 -7.77 -20.16 11.15
N VAL A 108 -6.53 -20.40 11.59
CA VAL A 108 -5.58 -21.44 11.16
C VAL A 108 -4.65 -21.09 9.99
N HIS A 109 -3.50 -20.48 10.30
CA HIS A 109 -2.16 -20.97 9.89
C HIS A 109 -1.04 -20.17 10.58
N ASN A 110 -0.62 -20.63 11.76
CA ASN A 110 0.77 -20.49 12.21
C ASN A 110 1.36 -21.90 12.22
N ARG A 111 2.41 -22.13 11.43
CA ARG A 111 3.26 -23.31 11.55
C ARG A 111 4.72 -22.90 11.40
N THR A 112 5.44 -23.06 12.49
CA THR A 112 6.84 -23.49 12.52
C THR A 112 6.93 -24.64 13.52
N LEU A 113 7.37 -25.80 13.03
CA LEU A 113 7.89 -26.98 13.75
C LEU A 113 9.44 -26.91 13.62
N PRO A 114 10.27 -27.53 14.50
CA PRO A 114 10.20 -28.98 14.78
C PRO A 114 10.56 -29.48 16.21
N SER A 115 10.17 -30.74 16.49
CA SER A 115 10.77 -31.81 17.35
C SER A 115 11.27 -31.48 18.77
N SER A 116 11.03 -32.25 19.85
CA SER A 116 11.06 -33.72 20.00
C SER A 116 10.45 -34.21 21.33
N THR A 117 9.99 -35.47 21.32
CA THR A 117 9.99 -36.52 22.38
C THR A 117 9.15 -36.42 23.67
N SER A 118 8.26 -37.44 23.76
CA SER A 118 7.90 -38.31 24.92
C SER A 118 7.08 -37.71 26.08
N ASP A 119 6.03 -38.33 26.63
CA ASP A 119 5.48 -39.70 26.60
C ASP A 119 4.02 -39.66 27.10
N ASN A 120 3.21 -40.65 26.68
CA ASN A 120 2.14 -41.34 27.44
C ASN A 120 0.98 -40.52 28.08
N VAL A 121 -0.31 -40.87 28.04
CA VAL A 121 -1.01 -42.15 27.83
C VAL A 121 -2.52 -41.82 27.69
N GLN A 122 -3.21 -42.55 26.80
CA GLN A 122 -4.60 -43.10 26.85
C GLN A 122 -5.73 -42.27 27.52
N THR A 123 -6.98 -42.18 27.06
CA THR A 123 -7.80 -42.87 26.04
C THR A 123 -9.20 -42.22 26.04
N LYS A 124 -9.90 -42.31 24.87
CA LYS A 124 -11.36 -42.50 24.68
C LYS A 124 -12.31 -41.36 25.10
N SER A 125 -12.96 -40.67 24.15
CA SER A 125 -14.28 -41.00 23.52
C SER A 125 -15.40 -41.09 24.59
N SER A 126 -16.54 -40.40 24.53
CA SER A 126 -17.42 -40.10 23.40
C SER A 126 -18.66 -39.31 23.90
N LEU A 127 -19.16 -38.41 23.06
CA LEU A 127 -20.57 -38.19 22.68
C LEU A 127 -21.75 -38.21 23.70
N PHE A 128 -22.62 -37.22 23.46
CA PHE A 128 -24.11 -37.20 23.54
C PHE A 128 -24.84 -36.61 24.78
N HIS A 129 -25.51 -35.49 24.47
CA HIS A 129 -26.93 -35.16 24.71
C HIS A 129 -27.52 -34.84 26.09
N ARG A 130 -28.22 -33.69 26.07
CA ARG A 130 -29.54 -33.33 26.65
C ARG A 130 -29.62 -32.85 28.12
N HIS A 131 -29.95 -31.56 28.24
CA HIS A 131 -30.92 -30.90 29.14
C HIS A 131 -32.16 -31.75 29.53
N PRO A 132 -33.04 -31.38 30.51
CA PRO A 132 -33.24 -30.07 31.19
C PRO A 132 -33.61 -30.11 32.72
N SER A 133 -33.86 -28.91 33.31
CA SER A 133 -34.80 -28.57 34.41
C SER A 133 -34.58 -29.21 35.80
N SER A 134 -34.82 -28.64 36.98
CA SER A 134 -35.40 -27.38 37.51
C SER A 134 -35.43 -27.57 39.04
N HIS A 135 -35.08 -26.56 39.86
CA HIS A 135 -35.75 -26.20 41.14
C HIS A 135 -34.87 -25.31 42.05
N GLU A 136 -35.43 -24.15 42.37
CA GLU A 136 -35.22 -23.25 43.53
C GLU A 136 -35.47 -23.94 44.90
N PRO A 137 -35.33 -23.25 46.05
CA PRO A 137 -34.48 -22.10 46.42
C PRO A 137 -33.72 -22.36 47.75
N ASP A 138 -32.74 -21.51 48.08
CA ASP A 138 -32.51 -21.00 49.45
C ASP A 138 -31.41 -19.91 49.41
N ALA A 139 -31.74 -18.73 49.95
CA ALA A 139 -30.86 -17.59 50.19
C ALA A 139 -30.52 -17.56 51.71
N PRO A 140 -29.68 -16.65 52.26
CA PRO A 140 -29.07 -15.45 51.66
C PRO A 140 -27.58 -15.23 52.01
N GLU A 141 -26.92 -14.30 51.31
CA GLU A 141 -26.20 -13.14 51.90
C GLU A 141 -25.15 -12.53 50.93
N SER A 142 -25.34 -11.22 50.72
CA SER A 142 -24.34 -10.14 50.63
C SER A 142 -23.33 -10.04 49.48
N ASP A 143 -23.22 -8.80 49.00
CA ASP A 143 -22.07 -8.16 48.34
C ASP A 143 -21.95 -8.24 46.81
N ALA A 144 -22.83 -7.49 46.12
CA ALA A 144 -22.53 -6.95 44.79
C ALA A 144 -23.35 -5.68 44.46
N GLN A 145 -23.11 -4.56 45.15
CA GLN A 145 -23.51 -3.22 44.70
C GLN A 145 -22.48 -2.17 45.10
N SER A 146 -21.39 -2.10 44.32
CA SER A 146 -20.46 -0.98 44.29
C SER A 146 -19.55 -1.24 43.10
N LEU A 147 -19.71 -0.46 42.02
CA LEU A 147 -18.83 -0.26 40.85
C LEU A 147 -19.65 -0.02 39.56
N LEU A 148 -20.57 0.95 39.59
CA LEU A 148 -21.16 1.54 38.38
C LEU A 148 -21.53 3.01 38.63
N SER A 149 -20.58 3.77 39.16
CA SER A 149 -20.69 5.23 39.35
C SER A 149 -19.31 5.89 39.43
N LYS A 150 -18.56 5.86 38.32
CA LYS A 150 -17.41 6.77 38.09
C LYS A 150 -16.93 6.64 36.64
N MET A 151 -17.55 7.40 35.74
CA MET A 151 -16.96 7.81 34.45
C MET A 151 -17.92 8.78 33.78
N ASN A 152 -17.78 10.08 34.07
CA ASN A 152 -18.28 11.20 33.27
C ASN A 152 -17.76 12.51 33.89
N SER A 153 -16.60 12.96 33.41
CA SER A 153 -15.96 14.30 33.59
C SER A 153 -14.54 14.12 33.01
N ASP A 154 -13.96 14.88 32.08
CA ASP A 154 -14.12 16.24 31.56
C ASP A 154 -13.23 16.35 30.30
N THR A 155 -13.07 17.43 29.52
CA THR A 155 -13.87 18.56 29.02
C THR A 155 -12.89 19.38 28.13
N TYR A 156 -13.41 20.05 27.10
CA TYR A 156 -12.73 21.00 26.20
C TYR A 156 -12.31 22.31 26.94
N PRO A 157 -11.41 23.15 26.37
CA PRO A 157 -10.86 24.33 27.06
C PRO A 157 -11.77 25.59 26.96
N PRO A 158 -11.49 26.66 27.74
CA PRO A 158 -12.47 27.65 28.20
C PRO A 158 -12.49 28.96 27.39
N ASP A 159 -13.64 29.64 27.39
CA ASP A 159 -13.79 31.05 26.98
C ASP A 159 -13.89 31.97 28.20
N VAL A 160 -13.18 33.10 28.14
CA VAL A 160 -13.06 34.12 29.20
C VAL A 160 -13.99 35.32 28.92
N ASN A 161 -14.90 35.54 29.87
CA ASN A 161 -15.48 36.78 30.43
C ASN A 161 -15.67 38.07 29.59
N THR A 162 -16.90 38.62 29.65
CA THR A 162 -17.30 39.90 30.32
C THR A 162 -18.78 40.21 30.02
N VAL A 163 -19.63 40.87 30.82
CA VAL A 163 -19.72 41.23 32.25
C VAL A 163 -21.13 41.86 32.47
N VAL A 164 -21.78 41.51 33.60
CA VAL A 164 -22.74 42.29 34.44
C VAL A 164 -24.12 42.71 33.87
N ALA A 165 -25.21 42.18 34.45
CA ALA A 165 -25.88 42.76 35.65
C ALA A 165 -27.06 41.90 36.13
N SER A 166 -27.15 41.82 37.45
CA SER A 166 -27.93 40.93 38.31
C SER A 166 -29.32 41.43 38.70
N SER A 167 -30.30 40.51 38.88
CA SER A 167 -31.23 40.54 40.02
C SER A 167 -31.89 39.18 40.35
N SER A 168 -31.50 38.67 41.53
CA SER A 168 -32.29 37.98 42.56
C SER A 168 -33.31 36.87 42.22
N SER A 169 -32.87 35.62 42.48
CA SER A 169 -33.44 34.63 43.42
C SER A 169 -34.96 34.45 43.55
N ILE A 170 -35.44 33.24 43.23
CA ILE A 170 -36.13 32.29 44.14
C ILE A 170 -36.08 30.90 43.48
N GLY A 171 -35.74 29.89 44.27
CA GLY A 171 -35.32 28.57 43.80
C GLY A 171 -36.43 27.66 43.28
N HIS A 172 -36.05 26.81 42.32
CA HIS A 172 -36.54 25.44 42.22
C HIS A 172 -35.45 24.57 41.58
N MET A 173 -34.90 23.63 42.34
CA MET A 173 -34.23 22.46 41.80
C MET A 173 -35.26 21.66 40.98
N HIS A 174 -35.09 21.63 39.67
CA HIS A 174 -35.64 20.56 38.84
C HIS A 174 -34.51 19.66 38.38
N THR A 175 -34.44 18.50 39.02
CA THR A 175 -33.87 17.25 38.51
C THR A 175 -34.27 17.04 37.05
N VAL A 176 -33.31 17.09 36.12
CA VAL A 176 -33.52 16.63 34.75
C VAL A 176 -33.51 15.10 34.77
N ARG A 177 -34.68 14.53 34.99
CA ARG A 177 -35.02 13.15 34.57
C ARG A 177 -34.85 13.05 33.05
N PRO A 178 -34.49 11.87 32.51
CA PRO A 178 -34.61 11.62 31.08
C PRO A 178 -36.07 11.87 30.69
N ALA A 179 -36.28 12.68 29.66
CA ALA A 179 -37.61 12.88 29.10
C ALA A 179 -38.10 11.51 28.59
N ILE A 180 -38.94 10.86 29.40
CA ILE A 180 -39.90 9.87 28.93
C ILE A 180 -40.62 10.54 27.77
N GLY A 181 -40.41 10.02 26.56
CA GLY A 181 -41.13 10.45 25.39
C GLY A 181 -42.61 10.49 25.73
N ARG A 182 -43.23 11.67 25.61
CA ARG A 182 -44.67 11.75 25.52
C ARG A 182 -45.06 10.86 24.35
N VAL A 183 -45.66 9.72 24.65
CA VAL A 183 -46.47 8.99 23.70
C VAL A 183 -47.51 9.99 23.20
N ARG A 184 -47.29 10.56 22.01
CA ARG A 184 -48.30 11.30 21.26
C ARG A 184 -49.46 10.32 21.13
N ALA A 185 -50.57 10.62 21.81
CA ALA A 185 -51.77 9.80 21.75
C ALA A 185 -52.13 9.54 20.28
N ARG A 186 -52.51 8.30 19.96
CA ARG A 186 -53.00 7.88 18.65
C ARG A 186 -54.09 8.83 18.16
N VAL A 187 -53.72 9.81 17.34
CA VAL A 187 -54.62 10.41 16.37
C VAL A 187 -54.42 9.58 15.12
N SER A 188 -55.46 8.85 14.73
CA SER A 188 -55.55 8.22 13.41
C SER A 188 -55.39 9.34 12.38
N SER A 189 -54.22 9.48 11.77
CA SER A 189 -54.04 10.34 10.60
C SER A 189 -55.03 9.88 9.52
N THR A 190 -55.86 10.79 9.05
CA THR A 190 -56.84 10.53 7.97
C THR A 190 -56.19 10.61 6.58
N HIS A 191 -54.87 10.81 6.52
CA HIS A 191 -54.11 10.97 5.28
C HIS A 191 -53.25 9.75 4.96
N SER A 192 -53.14 9.42 3.67
CA SER A 192 -52.23 8.37 3.19
C SER A 192 -50.90 9.02 2.80
N PRO A 193 -49.78 8.73 3.49
CA PRO A 193 -48.46 9.28 3.13
C PRO A 193 -48.04 8.78 1.74
N VAL A 194 -47.29 9.61 1.01
CA VAL A 194 -46.90 9.32 -0.38
C VAL A 194 -45.49 8.71 -0.40
N PRO A 195 -45.25 7.60 -1.12
CA PRO A 195 -43.92 7.00 -1.22
C PRO A 195 -42.85 7.99 -1.72
N ALA A 196 -41.67 8.01 -1.07
CA ALA A 196 -40.53 8.84 -1.48
C ALA A 196 -40.13 8.59 -2.94
N VAL A 197 -40.18 7.33 -3.40
CA VAL A 197 -39.91 6.94 -4.79
C VAL A 197 -40.84 7.64 -5.79
N THR A 198 -42.08 7.94 -5.39
CA THR A 198 -43.04 8.66 -6.23
C THR A 198 -42.71 10.15 -6.27
N VAL A 199 -42.45 10.76 -5.11
CA VAL A 199 -42.14 12.19 -4.95
C VAL A 199 -40.81 12.57 -5.63
N PHE A 200 -39.85 11.66 -5.65
CA PHE A 200 -38.53 11.87 -6.25
C PHE A 200 -38.39 11.30 -7.67
N SER A 201 -39.49 10.78 -8.25
CA SER A 201 -39.49 10.24 -9.61
C SER A 201 -39.26 11.30 -10.69
N ARG A 202 -38.82 10.87 -11.89
CA ARG A 202 -38.52 11.80 -12.99
C ARG A 202 -39.72 12.65 -13.42
N LYS A 203 -40.92 12.07 -13.40
CA LYS A 203 -42.18 12.72 -13.78
C LYS A 203 -42.98 13.22 -12.57
N ALA A 204 -42.35 13.32 -11.39
CA ALA A 204 -43.01 13.79 -10.19
C ALA A 204 -43.52 15.23 -10.35
N ALA A 205 -44.66 15.51 -9.72
CA ALA A 205 -45.12 16.87 -9.48
C ALA A 205 -44.10 17.66 -8.64
N THR A 206 -44.14 18.99 -8.73
CA THR A 206 -43.18 19.84 -8.01
C THR A 206 -43.52 19.87 -6.52
N LEU A 207 -42.52 19.68 -5.65
CA LEU A 207 -42.66 19.89 -4.21
C LEU A 207 -42.69 21.39 -3.91
N PHE A 208 -43.77 21.88 -3.31
CA PHE A 208 -44.03 23.28 -3.02
C PHE A 208 -43.83 23.57 -1.53
N LEU A 209 -42.80 24.35 -1.21
CA LEU A 209 -42.37 24.66 0.16
C LEU A 209 -42.23 26.17 0.35
N PRO A 210 -43.35 26.92 0.43
CA PRO A 210 -43.31 28.38 0.46
C PRO A 210 -42.52 28.93 1.65
N LYS A 211 -42.63 28.30 2.82
CA LYS A 211 -41.85 28.71 4.01
C LYS A 211 -40.33 28.57 3.82
N LEU A 212 -39.89 27.54 3.10
CA LEU A 212 -38.48 27.34 2.78
C LEU A 212 -38.05 28.35 1.71
N ASP A 213 -38.86 28.56 0.68
CA ASP A 213 -38.60 29.54 -0.37
C ASP A 213 -38.48 30.97 0.20
N ASP A 214 -39.37 31.34 1.13
CA ASP A 214 -39.32 32.61 1.86
C ASP A 214 -38.03 32.72 2.69
N TYR A 215 -37.66 31.66 3.43
CA TYR A 215 -36.41 31.61 4.19
C TYR A 215 -35.18 31.79 3.28
N LEU A 216 -35.10 31.06 2.17
CA LEU A 216 -33.98 31.17 1.22
C LEU A 216 -33.92 32.56 0.58
N ALA A 217 -35.07 33.19 0.32
CA ALA A 217 -35.13 34.56 -0.19
C ALA A 217 -34.66 35.62 0.82
N THR A 218 -34.68 35.32 2.12
CA THR A 218 -34.14 36.23 3.16
C THR A 218 -32.62 36.15 3.32
N LEU A 219 -31.96 35.14 2.75
CA LEU A 219 -30.51 35.01 2.85
C LEU A 219 -29.83 36.16 2.07
N PRO A 220 -28.85 36.85 2.69
CA PRO A 220 -28.18 37.95 2.02
C PRO A 220 -27.37 37.43 0.81
N PRO A 221 -27.32 38.19 -0.30
CA PRO A 221 -26.45 37.82 -1.40
C PRO A 221 -24.99 37.87 -0.94
N PRO A 222 -24.15 36.90 -1.36
CA PRO A 222 -22.75 36.88 -0.98
C PRO A 222 -22.05 38.11 -1.54
N ARG A 223 -21.22 38.75 -0.71
CA ARG A 223 -20.39 39.88 -1.11
C ARG A 223 -18.94 39.45 -0.97
N PHE A 224 -18.26 39.33 -2.11
CA PHE A 224 -16.83 39.06 -2.15
C PHE A 224 -16.09 40.36 -2.44
N SER A 225 -14.96 40.59 -1.77
CA SER A 225 -14.07 41.69 -2.12
C SER A 225 -13.62 41.56 -3.58
N SER A 226 -13.70 42.64 -4.37
CA SER A 226 -13.32 42.61 -5.78
C SER A 226 -11.85 42.27 -5.94
N LEU A 227 -11.54 41.12 -6.53
CA LEU A 227 -10.19 40.79 -6.97
C LEU A 227 -9.82 41.70 -8.14
N ALA A 228 -8.84 42.57 -7.95
CA ALA A 228 -8.29 43.39 -9.03
C ALA A 228 -7.72 42.44 -10.11
N SER A 229 -8.41 42.32 -11.25
CA SER A 229 -7.87 41.62 -12.41
C SER A 229 -6.59 42.32 -12.85
N ARG A 230 -5.43 41.68 -12.67
CA ARG A 230 -4.19 42.10 -13.34
C ARG A 230 -4.37 41.87 -14.85
N GLY A 231 -4.84 42.89 -15.56
CA GLY A 231 -4.95 42.86 -17.01
C GLY A 231 -6.01 43.82 -17.52
N ALA A 232 -5.59 44.80 -18.31
CA ALA A 232 -6.44 45.84 -18.86
C ALA A 232 -7.46 45.28 -19.87
N SER A 233 -8.71 45.12 -19.45
CA SER A 233 -9.88 45.29 -20.31
C SER A 233 -11.07 45.70 -19.45
N ARG A 234 -11.58 46.91 -19.72
CA ARG A 234 -12.82 47.45 -19.14
C ARG A 234 -13.96 46.44 -19.32
N ASP A 235 -14.73 46.23 -18.24
CA ASP A 235 -16.05 45.58 -18.21
C ASP A 235 -16.21 44.28 -18.99
N LYS A 236 -16.04 43.11 -18.34
CA LYS A 236 -17.05 42.01 -18.33
C LYS A 236 -16.63 40.66 -17.73
N ASP A 237 -15.36 40.36 -17.47
CA ASP A 237 -14.99 39.03 -16.96
C ASP A 237 -14.74 39.05 -15.45
N ILE A 238 -15.73 38.61 -14.69
CA ILE A 238 -15.55 38.28 -13.27
C ILE A 238 -14.60 37.08 -13.20
N GLY A 239 -13.34 37.34 -12.84
CA GLY A 239 -12.30 36.33 -12.76
C GLY A 239 -12.54 35.30 -11.66
N MET A 240 -11.91 34.14 -11.82
CA MET A 240 -11.85 33.08 -10.82
C MET A 240 -11.15 33.56 -9.54
N PHE A 241 -11.49 32.99 -8.38
CA PHE A 241 -10.78 33.25 -7.14
C PHE A 241 -9.31 32.81 -7.24
N ALA A 242 -8.38 33.75 -7.05
CA ALA A 242 -6.97 33.40 -6.90
C ALA A 242 -6.77 32.50 -5.66
N PRO A 243 -5.91 31.47 -5.70
CA PRO A 243 -4.95 31.13 -6.76
C PRO A 243 -5.46 30.08 -7.78
N MET A 244 -6.77 29.81 -7.83
CA MET A 244 -7.34 28.76 -8.69
C MET A 244 -7.20 29.09 -10.18
N ASP A 245 -7.15 30.37 -10.51
CA ASP A 245 -6.80 30.87 -11.84
C ASP A 245 -5.45 30.31 -12.32
N ARG A 246 -4.45 30.27 -11.43
CA ARG A 246 -3.13 29.71 -11.72
C ARG A 246 -3.18 28.20 -11.92
N LEU A 247 -3.96 27.50 -11.10
CA LEU A 247 -4.15 26.05 -11.26
C LEU A 247 -4.72 25.71 -12.63
N VAL A 248 -5.79 26.39 -13.03
CA VAL A 248 -6.41 26.18 -14.35
C VAL A 248 -5.47 26.55 -15.49
N SER A 249 -4.70 27.64 -15.35
CA SER A 249 -3.70 28.05 -16.36
C SER A 249 -2.59 27.01 -16.58
N SER A 250 -2.27 26.22 -15.54
CA SER A 250 -1.24 25.18 -15.63
C SER A 250 -1.67 23.96 -16.46
N GLY A 251 -2.98 23.77 -16.67
CA GLY A 251 -3.55 22.58 -17.33
C GLY A 251 -3.31 21.27 -16.58
N LYS A 252 -2.85 21.32 -15.33
CA LYS A 252 -2.57 20.18 -14.45
C LYS A 252 -3.61 20.11 -13.33
N THR A 253 -3.87 18.91 -12.83
CA THR A 253 -4.67 18.76 -11.60
C THR A 253 -3.81 19.06 -10.37
N LEU A 254 -4.44 19.42 -9.25
CA LEU A 254 -3.72 19.66 -7.99
C LEU A 254 -2.84 18.46 -7.60
N GLU A 255 -3.33 17.26 -7.86
CA GLU A 255 -2.60 16.03 -7.59
C GLU A 255 -1.40 15.81 -8.52
N ASP A 256 -1.47 16.27 -9.77
CA ASP A 256 -0.34 16.23 -10.69
C ASP A 256 0.78 17.17 -10.23
N LEU A 257 0.42 18.26 -9.55
CA LEU A 257 1.37 19.17 -8.91
C LEU A 257 1.95 18.55 -7.62
N GLU A 258 1.13 17.98 -6.74
CA GLU A 258 1.60 17.32 -5.50
C GLU A 258 2.58 16.16 -5.78
N THR A 259 2.31 15.35 -6.80
CA THR A 259 3.16 14.20 -7.17
C THR A 259 4.26 14.57 -8.16
N ASN A 260 4.28 15.82 -8.63
CA ASN A 260 5.07 16.30 -9.77
C ASN A 260 5.05 15.35 -10.98
N SER A 261 3.90 14.74 -11.25
CA SER A 261 3.75 13.68 -12.26
C SER A 261 2.38 13.72 -12.92
N THR A 262 2.31 13.47 -14.23
CA THR A 262 1.05 13.48 -14.99
C THR A 262 0.61 12.06 -15.37
N ILE A 263 -0.69 11.78 -15.30
CA ILE A 263 -1.25 10.50 -15.76
C ILE A 263 -1.13 10.40 -17.28
N LEU A 264 -0.45 9.34 -17.76
CA LEU A 264 -0.35 9.04 -19.18
C LEU A 264 -1.71 8.55 -19.71
N PRO A 265 -2.14 9.04 -20.90
CA PRO A 265 -3.35 8.53 -21.54
C PRO A 265 -3.30 7.01 -21.76
N PHE A 266 -4.46 6.34 -21.72
CA PHE A 266 -4.58 4.87 -21.86
C PHE A 266 -3.77 4.32 -23.05
N TRP A 267 -3.82 4.97 -24.21
CA TRP A 267 -3.12 4.53 -25.43
C TRP A 267 -1.59 4.69 -25.35
N LYS A 268 -1.07 5.55 -24.47
CA LYS A 268 0.37 5.69 -24.19
C LYS A 268 0.83 4.79 -23.03
N ASN A 269 -0.09 4.31 -22.20
CA ASN A 269 0.22 3.47 -21.05
C ASN A 269 0.44 2.00 -21.45
N ARG A 270 1.69 1.68 -21.79
CA ARG A 270 2.13 0.33 -22.20
C ARG A 270 1.82 -0.76 -21.19
N LYS A 271 1.83 -0.47 -19.88
CA LYS A 271 1.53 -1.46 -18.84
C LYS A 271 0.07 -1.88 -18.87
N THR A 272 -0.83 -0.93 -19.14
CA THR A 272 -2.24 -1.22 -19.34
C THR A 272 -2.46 -2.08 -20.58
N LEU A 273 -1.76 -1.79 -21.69
CA LEU A 273 -1.81 -2.61 -22.91
C LEU A 273 -1.27 -4.03 -22.67
N LEU A 274 -0.11 -4.16 -22.00
CA LEU A 274 0.48 -5.45 -21.66
C LEU A 274 -0.40 -6.25 -20.69
N GLY A 275 -0.96 -5.61 -19.67
CA GLY A 275 -1.88 -6.25 -18.72
C GLY A 275 -3.12 -6.80 -19.42
N GLY A 276 -3.73 -6.00 -20.31
CA GLY A 276 -4.85 -6.42 -21.16
C GLY A 276 -4.48 -7.59 -22.07
N LEU A 277 -3.31 -7.57 -22.71
CA LEU A 277 -2.80 -8.66 -23.54
C LEU A 277 -2.62 -9.96 -22.76
N VAL A 278 -2.02 -9.91 -21.56
CA VAL A 278 -1.86 -11.11 -20.73
C VAL A 278 -3.21 -11.62 -20.24
N ASN A 279 -4.17 -10.74 -19.90
CA ASN A 279 -5.53 -11.14 -19.51
C ASN A 279 -6.24 -11.84 -20.67
N LEU A 280 -6.19 -11.26 -21.88
CA LEU A 280 -6.77 -11.85 -23.09
C LEU A 280 -6.12 -13.21 -23.40
N PHE A 281 -4.78 -13.28 -23.41
CA PHE A 281 -4.05 -14.50 -23.71
C PHE A 281 -4.32 -15.59 -22.68
N LEU A 282 -4.26 -15.28 -21.38
CA LEU A 282 -4.60 -16.25 -20.34
C LEU A 282 -6.07 -16.66 -20.45
N GLY A 283 -6.98 -15.75 -20.77
CA GLY A 283 -8.40 -16.05 -21.00
C GLY A 283 -8.62 -17.04 -22.14
N ILE A 284 -8.00 -16.79 -23.30
CA ILE A 284 -8.03 -17.65 -24.47
C ILE A 284 -7.40 -19.01 -24.13
N MET A 285 -6.14 -19.03 -23.69
CA MET A 285 -5.39 -20.26 -23.38
C MET A 285 -5.93 -21.04 -22.18
N GLY A 286 -6.76 -20.43 -21.34
CA GLY A 286 -7.45 -21.18 -20.30
C GLY A 286 -8.66 -21.93 -20.82
N SER A 287 -9.24 -21.49 -21.94
CA SER A 287 -10.58 -21.85 -22.34
C SER A 287 -10.72 -23.30 -22.78
N SER A 288 -11.86 -23.93 -22.45
CA SER A 288 -12.11 -25.36 -22.71
C SER A 288 -12.13 -25.71 -24.21
N ALA A 289 -12.48 -24.75 -25.08
CA ALA A 289 -12.43 -24.90 -26.53
C ALA A 289 -11.02 -25.16 -27.07
N LEU A 290 -9.99 -24.73 -26.33
CA LEU A 290 -8.59 -24.91 -26.71
C LEU A 290 -7.96 -26.16 -26.07
N ALA A 291 -8.74 -27.01 -25.38
CA ALA A 291 -8.23 -28.26 -24.80
C ALA A 291 -7.68 -29.24 -25.85
N SER A 292 -8.19 -29.17 -27.08
CA SER A 292 -7.69 -29.92 -28.24
C SER A 292 -6.34 -29.39 -28.78
N TYR A 293 -5.89 -28.21 -28.34
CA TYR A 293 -4.61 -27.59 -28.72
C TYR A 293 -3.50 -27.82 -27.68
N TYR A 294 -3.70 -28.73 -26.72
CA TYR A 294 -2.65 -29.15 -25.78
C TYR A 294 -1.80 -30.31 -26.28
N SER A 295 -1.81 -30.59 -27.59
CA SER A 295 -0.85 -31.45 -28.27
C SER A 295 0.41 -30.69 -28.65
N LEU A 296 1.49 -31.40 -28.99
CA LEU A 296 2.74 -30.77 -29.46
C LEU A 296 2.49 -29.89 -30.71
N GLN A 297 1.50 -30.27 -31.54
CA GLN A 297 1.04 -29.46 -32.68
C GLN A 297 0.30 -28.18 -32.25
N GLY A 298 -0.45 -28.23 -31.15
CA GLY A 298 -1.18 -27.08 -30.63
C GLY A 298 -0.30 -26.03 -29.94
N LEU A 299 0.90 -26.41 -29.46
CA LEU A 299 1.95 -25.46 -29.07
C LEU A 299 2.35 -24.55 -30.26
N PHE A 300 2.55 -25.13 -31.44
CA PHE A 300 2.88 -24.38 -32.66
C PHE A 300 1.77 -23.39 -33.04
N ASN A 301 0.53 -23.86 -33.04
CA ASN A 301 -0.64 -23.01 -33.31
C ASN A 301 -0.80 -21.88 -32.28
N THR A 302 -0.48 -22.16 -31.00
CA THR A 302 -0.55 -21.17 -29.92
C THR A 302 0.47 -20.05 -30.11
N VAL A 303 1.71 -20.38 -30.45
CA VAL A 303 2.75 -19.37 -30.71
C VAL A 303 2.41 -18.54 -31.94
N GLN A 304 1.78 -19.14 -32.97
CA GLN A 304 1.30 -18.44 -34.15
C GLN A 304 0.13 -17.49 -33.84
N VAL A 305 -0.88 -17.92 -33.07
CA VAL A 305 -1.99 -17.07 -32.61
C VAL A 305 -1.47 -15.92 -31.76
N PHE A 306 -0.48 -16.17 -30.90
CA PHE A 306 0.17 -15.13 -30.12
C PHE A 306 0.94 -14.12 -30.98
N ALA A 307 1.69 -14.59 -31.98
CA ALA A 307 2.39 -13.71 -32.92
C ALA A 307 1.41 -12.82 -33.70
N LEU A 308 0.26 -13.37 -34.11
CA LEU A 308 -0.82 -12.63 -34.75
C LEU A 308 -1.44 -11.57 -33.82
N MET A 309 -1.75 -11.92 -32.56
CA MET A 309 -2.28 -10.96 -31.57
C MET A 309 -1.30 -9.81 -31.30
N LEU A 310 -0.01 -10.12 -31.15
CA LEU A 310 1.02 -9.10 -30.95
C LEU A 310 1.12 -8.15 -32.17
N SER A 311 0.95 -8.68 -33.38
CA SER A 311 0.98 -7.88 -34.62
C SER A 311 -0.18 -6.89 -34.76
N THR A 312 -1.35 -7.20 -34.18
CA THR A 312 -2.55 -6.33 -34.28
C THR A 312 -2.53 -5.09 -33.38
N ILE A 313 -1.71 -5.09 -32.32
CA ILE A 313 -1.79 -4.09 -31.23
C ILE A 313 -0.57 -3.15 -31.17
N VAL A 314 0.51 -3.43 -31.91
CA VAL A 314 1.66 -2.50 -31.99
C VAL A 314 1.26 -1.24 -32.77
N PRO A 315 1.32 -0.04 -32.16
CA PRO A 315 0.85 1.20 -32.79
C PRO A 315 1.73 1.61 -33.98
N ARG A 316 1.10 2.11 -35.05
CA ARG A 316 1.70 2.58 -36.32
C ARG A 316 2.57 3.86 -36.23
N SER A 317 3.13 4.21 -35.08
CA SER A 317 3.73 5.53 -34.84
C SER A 317 5.22 5.45 -34.49
N GLY A 318 6.08 5.87 -35.45
CA GLY A 318 7.52 6.09 -35.30
C GLY A 318 8.38 5.32 -36.32
N ALA A 319 8.86 6.00 -37.37
CA ALA A 319 9.39 5.39 -38.61
C ALA A 319 10.61 4.45 -38.43
N ASP A 320 11.55 4.71 -37.52
CA ASP A 320 12.83 3.96 -37.54
C ASP A 320 12.94 2.78 -36.56
N ILE A 321 12.26 2.84 -35.41
CA ILE A 321 12.28 1.76 -34.40
C ILE A 321 11.15 0.76 -34.69
N ALA A 322 10.02 1.24 -35.22
CA ALA A 322 8.90 0.38 -35.57
C ALA A 322 9.28 -0.60 -36.68
N ASP A 323 10.08 -0.21 -37.68
CA ASP A 323 10.41 -1.11 -38.80
C ASP A 323 11.34 -2.26 -38.44
N LYS A 324 12.29 -2.07 -37.50
CA LYS A 324 13.10 -3.17 -36.95
C LYS A 324 12.25 -4.13 -36.13
N TRP A 325 11.38 -3.61 -35.27
CA TRP A 325 10.47 -4.44 -34.46
C TRP A 325 9.42 -5.14 -35.32
N ARG A 326 8.92 -4.47 -36.36
CA ARG A 326 7.99 -5.04 -37.34
C ARG A 326 8.67 -6.15 -38.14
N LYS A 327 9.88 -5.96 -38.65
CA LYS A 327 10.64 -7.05 -39.31
C LYS A 327 10.91 -8.22 -38.37
N LEU A 328 11.25 -7.96 -37.11
CA LEU A 328 11.52 -9.01 -36.13
C LEU A 328 10.24 -9.78 -35.76
N VAL A 329 9.13 -9.09 -35.48
CA VAL A 329 7.88 -9.65 -34.94
C VAL A 329 6.92 -10.16 -36.03
N LEU A 330 6.84 -9.51 -37.20
CA LEU A 330 6.01 -9.97 -38.33
C LEU A 330 6.77 -10.85 -39.32
N GLY A 331 8.07 -10.61 -39.49
CA GLY A 331 8.86 -11.29 -40.51
C GLY A 331 9.71 -12.44 -39.98
N THR A 332 10.40 -12.23 -38.86
CA THR A 332 11.51 -13.13 -38.45
C THR A 332 11.03 -14.17 -37.45
N ILE A 333 10.31 -13.78 -36.39
CA ILE A 333 9.80 -14.70 -35.36
C ILE A 333 8.73 -15.64 -35.95
N PRO A 334 7.71 -15.17 -36.71
CA PRO A 334 6.73 -16.07 -37.30
C PRO A 334 7.35 -16.98 -38.34
N ASN A 335 8.31 -16.55 -39.17
CA ASN A 335 8.97 -17.44 -40.14
C ASN A 335 9.95 -18.43 -39.51
N ILE A 336 10.64 -18.07 -38.41
CA ILE A 336 11.49 -19.00 -37.65
C ILE A 336 10.62 -20.03 -36.90
N VAL A 337 9.42 -19.66 -36.47
CA VAL A 337 8.50 -20.54 -35.72
C VAL A 337 7.55 -21.34 -36.64
N ALA A 338 7.17 -20.80 -37.80
CA ALA A 338 6.25 -21.43 -38.76
C ALA A 338 6.95 -22.41 -39.72
N LEU A 339 8.12 -22.92 -39.36
CA LEU A 339 8.73 -24.03 -40.10
C LEU A 339 7.73 -25.20 -40.15
N ASN A 340 7.11 -25.36 -41.31
CA ASN A 340 6.12 -26.38 -41.60
C ASN A 340 6.83 -27.74 -41.67
N PHE A 341 7.06 -28.36 -40.51
CA PHE A 341 7.73 -29.64 -40.40
C PHE A 341 6.71 -30.77 -40.40
N ALA A 342 6.59 -31.42 -41.55
CA ALA A 342 5.94 -32.71 -41.65
C ALA A 342 6.72 -33.76 -40.82
N SER A 343 6.14 -34.14 -39.68
CA SER A 343 6.12 -35.51 -39.15
C SER A 343 7.44 -36.26 -38.97
N THR A 344 8.40 -35.76 -38.17
CA THR A 344 9.31 -36.68 -37.45
C THR A 344 9.40 -36.31 -35.96
N LEU A 345 9.14 -37.29 -35.09
CA LEU A 345 9.25 -37.17 -33.62
C LEU A 345 10.57 -36.51 -33.18
N ASN A 346 11.66 -36.73 -33.93
CA ASN A 346 12.96 -36.12 -33.70
C ASN A 346 12.97 -34.59 -33.89
N GLN A 347 12.30 -34.04 -34.91
CA GLN A 347 12.24 -32.59 -35.13
C GLN A 347 11.43 -31.88 -34.03
N SER A 348 10.31 -32.49 -33.62
CA SER A 348 9.48 -32.04 -32.52
C SER A 348 10.24 -31.99 -31.18
N LEU A 349 11.04 -33.02 -30.90
CA LEU A 349 11.88 -33.09 -29.71
C LEU A 349 13.02 -32.05 -29.71
N VAL A 350 13.65 -31.81 -30.86
CA VAL A 350 14.69 -30.76 -31.00
C VAL A 350 14.11 -29.37 -30.74
N PHE A 351 12.93 -29.08 -31.28
CA PHE A 351 12.26 -27.80 -31.05
C PHE A 351 11.87 -27.60 -29.59
N LEU A 352 11.32 -28.64 -28.94
CA LEU A 352 11.00 -28.62 -27.52
C LEU A 352 12.25 -28.31 -26.68
N LEU A 353 13.41 -28.89 -27.04
CA LEU A 353 14.68 -28.64 -26.36
C LEU A 353 15.14 -27.18 -26.50
N ILE A 354 15.06 -26.61 -27.71
CA ILE A 354 15.36 -25.19 -27.95
C ILE A 354 14.45 -24.29 -27.10
N PHE A 355 13.15 -24.59 -27.08
CA PHE A 355 12.17 -23.78 -26.34
C PHE A 355 12.34 -23.88 -24.82
N MET A 356 12.68 -25.06 -24.30
CA MET A 356 13.07 -25.26 -22.90
C MET A 356 14.35 -24.52 -22.55
N ALA A 357 15.36 -24.51 -23.44
CA ALA A 357 16.59 -23.76 -23.23
C ALA A 357 16.36 -22.24 -23.19
N ILE A 358 15.55 -21.70 -24.12
CA ILE A 358 15.14 -20.28 -24.10
C ILE A 358 14.44 -19.95 -22.77
N THR A 359 13.54 -20.82 -22.31
CA THR A 359 12.82 -20.60 -21.06
C THR A 359 13.75 -20.64 -19.84
N ALA A 360 14.71 -21.56 -19.81
CA ALA A 360 15.73 -21.61 -18.75
C ALA A 360 16.58 -20.32 -18.71
N ILE A 361 16.96 -19.77 -19.88
CA ILE A 361 17.66 -18.48 -19.98
C ILE A 361 16.80 -17.33 -19.46
N LEU A 362 15.50 -17.31 -19.80
CA LEU A 362 14.55 -16.31 -19.30
C LEU A 362 14.35 -16.41 -17.79
N LEU A 363 14.21 -17.63 -17.25
CA LEU A 363 14.09 -17.89 -15.81
C LEU A 363 15.34 -17.48 -15.05
N PHE A 364 16.53 -17.82 -15.57
CA PHE A 364 17.80 -17.41 -14.97
C PHE A 364 17.95 -15.88 -15.00
N SER A 365 17.57 -15.24 -16.11
CA SER A 365 17.57 -13.78 -16.23
C SER A 365 16.58 -13.12 -15.27
N PHE A 366 15.39 -13.72 -15.08
CA PHE A 366 14.40 -13.27 -14.10
C PHE A 366 14.91 -13.45 -12.67
N TYR A 367 15.49 -14.62 -12.35
CA TYR A 367 16.11 -14.89 -11.04
C TYR A 367 17.17 -13.85 -10.72
N ARG A 368 18.17 -13.67 -11.60
CA ARG A 368 19.27 -12.73 -11.39
C ARG A 368 18.80 -11.29 -11.23
N ARG A 369 17.79 -10.87 -12.00
CA ARG A 369 17.26 -9.50 -11.90
C ARG A 369 16.34 -9.29 -10.70
N THR A 370 15.64 -10.33 -10.24
CA THR A 370 14.76 -10.24 -9.06
C THR A 370 15.46 -10.60 -7.75
N SER A 371 16.62 -11.25 -7.78
CA SER A 371 17.44 -11.48 -6.58
C SER A 371 18.00 -10.15 -6.05
N GLU A 372 18.32 -9.21 -6.94
CA GLU A 372 18.68 -7.83 -6.57
C GLU A 372 17.52 -7.11 -5.84
N TYR A 373 16.26 -7.43 -6.19
CA TYR A 373 15.07 -6.91 -5.50
C TYR A 373 14.97 -7.44 -4.05
N HIS A 374 15.38 -8.68 -3.79
CA HIS A 374 15.35 -9.28 -2.46
C HIS A 374 16.55 -8.84 -1.59
N GLY A 375 17.71 -8.57 -2.19
CA GLY A 375 18.85 -7.96 -1.48
C GLY A 375 18.56 -6.52 -0.99
N SER A 376 17.49 -5.90 -1.49
CA SER A 376 17.02 -4.56 -1.09
C SER A 376 15.90 -4.60 -0.03
N SER A 377 15.59 -5.76 0.57
CA SER A 377 14.48 -5.90 1.53
C SER A 377 14.79 -5.39 2.94
N VAL A 378 16.02 -5.01 3.22
CA VAL A 378 16.42 -4.33 4.46
C VAL A 378 16.97 -2.97 4.05
N ILE A 379 16.05 -2.06 3.69
CA ILE A 379 16.41 -0.66 3.43
C ILE A 379 16.81 -0.08 4.77
N GLU A 380 18.06 0.36 4.86
CA GLU A 380 18.59 1.04 6.04
C GLU A 380 18.94 2.47 5.69
N GLY A 381 18.74 3.36 6.67
CA GLY A 381 18.92 4.78 6.48
C GLY A 381 17.87 5.39 5.54
N LEU A 382 18.15 6.63 5.14
CA LEU A 382 17.27 7.44 4.32
C LEU A 382 17.66 7.27 2.84
N GLN A 383 17.48 6.06 2.30
CA GLN A 383 17.86 5.72 0.93
C GLN A 383 16.65 5.45 0.03
N PRO A 384 16.69 5.84 -1.26
CA PRO A 384 15.64 5.49 -2.20
C PRO A 384 15.63 3.98 -2.45
N HIS A 385 14.43 3.43 -2.60
CA HIS A 385 14.31 2.07 -3.10
C HIS A 385 14.94 2.00 -4.49
N LYS A 386 15.93 1.13 -4.70
CA LYS A 386 16.63 0.96 -5.99
C LYS A 386 15.65 0.45 -7.06
N SER A 387 14.85 1.35 -7.64
CA SER A 387 13.98 1.08 -8.77
C SER A 387 14.85 0.92 -10.01
N THR A 388 15.34 -0.29 -10.24
CA THR A 388 16.07 -0.57 -11.48
C THR A 388 15.08 -0.51 -12.64
N GLY A 389 15.05 0.64 -13.33
CA GLY A 389 14.31 0.86 -14.57
C GLY A 389 14.81 -0.07 -15.67
N ARG A 390 14.39 -1.34 -15.64
CA ARG A 390 14.81 -2.36 -16.59
C ARG A 390 13.60 -2.74 -17.43
N ARG A 391 13.40 -2.01 -18.54
CA ARG A 391 12.42 -2.35 -19.59
C ARG A 391 12.45 -3.84 -19.96
N GLY A 392 13.63 -4.46 -19.93
CA GLY A 392 13.79 -5.89 -20.17
C GLY A 392 13.16 -6.80 -19.11
N LEU A 393 12.99 -6.37 -17.85
CA LEU A 393 12.34 -7.18 -16.81
C LEU A 393 10.84 -7.34 -17.08
N VAL A 394 10.16 -6.25 -17.46
CA VAL A 394 8.73 -6.29 -17.87
C VAL A 394 8.54 -7.29 -19.01
N PHE A 395 9.40 -7.23 -20.03
CA PHE A 395 9.34 -8.13 -21.18
C PHE A 395 9.62 -9.59 -20.80
N ILE A 396 10.64 -9.85 -19.96
CA ILE A 396 10.95 -11.20 -19.47
C ILE A 396 9.76 -11.77 -18.69
N THR A 397 9.19 -11.01 -17.75
CA THR A 397 8.05 -11.48 -16.94
C THR A 397 6.80 -11.69 -17.79
N PHE A 398 6.54 -10.81 -18.75
CA PHE A 398 5.47 -10.97 -19.72
C PHE A 398 5.64 -12.27 -20.53
N LEU A 399 6.83 -12.49 -21.13
CA LEU A 399 7.11 -13.67 -21.94
C LEU A 399 7.04 -14.96 -21.12
N LEU A 400 7.58 -14.97 -19.90
CA LEU A 400 7.46 -16.11 -18.98
C LEU A 400 6.00 -16.41 -18.63
N THR A 401 5.16 -15.39 -18.43
CA THR A 401 3.74 -15.58 -18.12
C THR A 401 2.96 -16.15 -19.31
N VAL A 402 3.31 -15.74 -20.53
CA VAL A 402 2.72 -16.26 -21.79
C VAL A 402 3.15 -17.71 -22.02
N ILE A 403 4.44 -18.03 -21.85
CA ILE A 403 4.98 -19.37 -22.08
C ILE A 403 4.57 -20.37 -20.99
N TYR A 404 4.27 -19.88 -19.78
CA TYR A 404 3.98 -20.70 -18.60
C TYR A 404 2.99 -21.85 -18.88
N LEU A 405 1.76 -21.56 -19.32
CA LEU A 405 0.75 -22.61 -19.52
C LEU A 405 1.19 -23.64 -20.58
N PRO A 406 1.53 -23.27 -21.83
CA PRO A 406 1.92 -24.23 -22.85
C PRO A 406 3.15 -25.07 -22.50
N LEU A 407 4.16 -24.49 -21.83
CA LEU A 407 5.37 -25.24 -21.52
C LEU A 407 5.22 -26.11 -20.26
N SER A 408 4.46 -25.66 -19.27
CA SER A 408 4.10 -26.49 -18.11
C SER A 408 3.28 -27.71 -18.52
N THR A 409 2.36 -27.59 -19.49
CA THR A 409 1.64 -28.77 -20.01
C THR A 409 2.57 -29.73 -20.73
N MET A 410 3.41 -29.24 -21.64
CA MET A 410 4.35 -30.08 -22.38
C MET A 410 5.31 -30.83 -21.46
N ALA A 411 5.80 -30.18 -20.40
CA ALA A 411 6.60 -30.85 -19.39
C ALA A 411 5.83 -32.03 -18.77
N VAL A 412 4.55 -31.87 -18.43
CA VAL A 412 3.71 -32.98 -17.92
C VAL A 412 3.52 -34.08 -18.97
N HIS A 413 3.25 -33.73 -20.24
CA HIS A 413 3.13 -34.67 -21.35
C HIS A 413 4.39 -35.53 -21.55
N VAL A 414 5.58 -34.95 -21.39
CA VAL A 414 6.85 -35.68 -21.40
C VAL A 414 7.00 -36.58 -20.16
N LEU A 415 6.60 -36.12 -18.97
CA LEU A 415 6.67 -36.93 -17.75
C LEU A 415 5.79 -38.20 -17.84
N VAL A 416 4.57 -38.06 -18.38
CA VAL A 416 3.62 -39.18 -18.55
C VAL A 416 3.79 -39.95 -19.86
N TRP A 417 4.69 -39.46 -20.74
CA TRP A 417 4.94 -39.98 -22.08
C TRP A 417 3.66 -40.17 -22.91
N SER A 418 2.99 -39.06 -23.23
CA SER A 418 1.73 -39.04 -23.98
C SER A 418 1.87 -39.51 -25.43
N GLN A 419 0.76 -39.86 -26.07
CA GLN A 419 0.69 -40.37 -27.46
C GLN A 419 1.51 -39.59 -28.49
N ASP A 420 1.59 -38.26 -28.39
CA ASP A 420 2.38 -37.42 -29.32
C ASP A 420 3.89 -37.73 -29.31
N LEU A 421 4.37 -38.42 -28.26
CA LEU A 421 5.77 -38.82 -28.06
C LEU A 421 5.99 -40.32 -28.34
N TRP A 422 4.98 -41.04 -28.83
CA TRP A 422 5.10 -42.45 -29.17
C TRP A 422 5.74 -42.60 -30.54
N VAL A 423 6.69 -43.54 -30.64
CA VAL A 423 7.40 -43.87 -31.89
C VAL A 423 6.48 -44.65 -32.86
N VAL A 424 5.39 -45.22 -32.34
CA VAL A 424 4.41 -46.02 -33.07
C VAL A 424 3.03 -45.37 -32.94
N SER A 425 2.21 -45.44 -33.99
CA SER A 425 0.81 -44.99 -33.95
C SER A 425 0.02 -45.69 -32.84
N ASN A 426 -0.87 -44.96 -32.14
CA ASN A 426 -1.59 -45.47 -30.98
C ASN A 426 -2.35 -46.79 -31.28
N PRO A 427 -1.88 -47.93 -30.74
CA PRO A 427 -2.44 -49.24 -31.05
C PRO A 427 -3.75 -49.56 -30.31
N TYR A 428 -4.16 -48.69 -29.38
CA TYR A 428 -5.39 -48.84 -28.61
C TYR A 428 -6.59 -48.16 -29.31
N ILE A 429 -6.37 -47.47 -30.44
CA ILE A 429 -7.44 -46.93 -31.29
C ILE A 429 -8.00 -48.07 -32.14
N ASN A 430 -9.31 -48.33 -32.03
CA ASN A 430 -10.04 -49.40 -32.72
C ASN A 430 -9.58 -50.84 -32.40
N ALA A 431 -8.93 -51.06 -31.25
CA ALA A 431 -8.53 -52.39 -30.80
C ALA A 431 -9.74 -53.26 -30.42
N THR A 432 -9.76 -54.51 -30.86
CA THR A 432 -10.80 -55.51 -30.56
C THR A 432 -10.50 -56.34 -29.31
N SER A 433 -9.26 -56.33 -28.82
CA SER A 433 -8.80 -57.01 -27.61
C SER A 433 -8.04 -56.06 -26.68
N PHE A 434 -8.03 -56.35 -25.38
CA PHE A 434 -7.30 -55.58 -24.38
C PHE A 434 -6.44 -56.50 -23.50
N PRO A 435 -5.10 -56.49 -23.63
CA PRO A 435 -4.27 -55.63 -24.50
C PRO A 435 -4.42 -55.93 -26.01
N PRO A 436 -4.08 -54.97 -26.89
CA PRO A 436 -4.14 -55.16 -28.35
C PRO A 436 -3.04 -56.13 -28.82
N VAL A 437 -3.40 -57.07 -29.70
CA VAL A 437 -2.46 -57.98 -30.34
C VAL A 437 -1.95 -57.33 -31.64
N LEU A 438 -0.63 -57.11 -31.73
CA LEU A 438 0.02 -56.46 -32.87
C LEU A 438 1.05 -57.41 -33.50
N PRO A 439 1.25 -57.37 -34.84
CA PRO A 439 2.32 -58.13 -35.49
C PRO A 439 3.71 -57.62 -35.06
N PRO A 440 4.74 -58.48 -35.02
CA PRO A 440 6.10 -58.08 -34.67
C PRO A 440 6.66 -57.08 -35.71
N LEU A 441 7.35 -56.02 -35.22
CA LEU A 441 7.90 -54.93 -36.04
C LEU A 441 9.13 -55.34 -36.88
N GLY A 442 9.73 -56.51 -36.59
CA GLY A 442 10.93 -57.05 -37.25
C GLY A 442 11.56 -58.18 -36.43
N PRO A 443 12.81 -58.59 -36.71
CA PRO A 443 13.52 -59.60 -35.93
C PRO A 443 13.66 -59.18 -34.46
N PRO A 444 13.39 -60.08 -33.48
CA PRO A 444 13.37 -59.76 -32.05
C PRO A 444 14.74 -59.34 -31.49
N ASP A 445 15.82 -59.67 -32.20
CA ASP A 445 17.19 -59.26 -31.84
C ASP A 445 17.44 -57.78 -32.15
N LEU A 446 16.73 -57.20 -33.12
CA LEU A 446 16.94 -55.84 -33.62
C LEU A 446 15.86 -54.86 -33.14
N PHE A 447 14.61 -55.33 -32.99
CA PHE A 447 13.46 -54.50 -32.63
C PHE A 447 12.87 -54.87 -31.27
N ARG A 448 12.33 -53.88 -30.56
CA ARG A 448 11.56 -54.06 -29.33
C ARG A 448 10.19 -54.68 -29.61
N ASP A 449 9.56 -55.20 -28.56
CA ASP A 449 8.17 -55.65 -28.65
C ASP A 449 7.26 -54.48 -29.06
N PRO A 450 6.24 -54.70 -29.92
CA PRO A 450 5.36 -53.63 -30.40
C PRO A 450 4.62 -52.85 -29.31
N LEU A 451 4.54 -53.38 -28.08
CA LEU A 451 3.94 -52.73 -26.92
C LEU A 451 4.98 -52.09 -25.96
N ASP A 452 6.28 -52.23 -26.21
CA ASP A 452 7.39 -51.66 -25.42
C ASP A 452 7.87 -50.32 -26.01
N PHE A 453 6.93 -49.40 -26.27
CA PHE A 453 7.23 -48.07 -26.81
C PHE A 453 7.26 -46.95 -25.78
N CYS A 454 6.89 -47.23 -24.53
CA CYS A 454 6.81 -46.23 -23.46
C CYS A 454 8.20 -45.78 -22.99
N TRP A 455 8.39 -44.46 -22.87
CA TRP A 455 9.70 -43.86 -22.55
C TRP A 455 10.82 -44.35 -23.48
N THR A 456 10.51 -44.48 -24.77
CA THR A 456 11.49 -44.78 -25.82
C THR A 456 11.35 -43.82 -26.99
N THR A 457 12.46 -43.39 -27.58
CA THR A 457 12.48 -42.56 -28.80
C THR A 457 12.73 -43.35 -30.08
N THR A 458 13.09 -44.64 -29.96
CA THR A 458 13.37 -45.55 -31.09
C THR A 458 12.92 -46.97 -30.75
N MET A 459 12.38 -47.69 -31.73
CA MET A 459 11.99 -49.11 -31.61
C MET A 459 13.18 -50.06 -31.83
N LYS A 460 14.32 -49.58 -32.35
CA LYS A 460 15.52 -50.40 -32.54
C LYS A 460 16.30 -50.48 -31.24
N ARG A 461 16.74 -51.68 -30.86
CA ARG A 461 17.54 -51.90 -29.64
C ARG A 461 18.94 -51.30 -29.73
N ASN A 462 19.49 -51.16 -30.94
CA ASN A 462 20.84 -50.67 -31.20
C ASN A 462 20.94 -49.13 -31.28
N ASP A 463 19.81 -48.42 -31.31
CA ASP A 463 19.79 -46.96 -31.38
C ASP A 463 19.71 -46.33 -29.97
N VAL A 464 20.30 -45.15 -29.80
CA VAL A 464 20.32 -44.45 -28.50
C VAL A 464 18.92 -43.97 -28.11
N ASN A 465 18.46 -44.37 -26.91
CA ASN A 465 17.21 -43.88 -26.34
C ASN A 465 17.42 -42.55 -25.61
N PHE A 466 16.85 -41.46 -26.13
CA PHE A 466 16.94 -40.13 -25.53
C PHE A 466 15.83 -39.82 -24.52
N ALA A 467 14.84 -40.70 -24.33
CA ALA A 467 13.72 -40.45 -23.41
C ALA A 467 14.14 -40.08 -21.97
N PRO A 468 15.14 -40.73 -21.33
CA PRO A 468 15.58 -40.35 -19.99
C PRO A 468 16.08 -38.90 -19.90
N LEU A 469 16.75 -38.41 -20.95
CA LEU A 469 17.22 -37.03 -21.02
C LEU A 469 16.03 -36.06 -21.03
N PHE A 470 15.02 -36.31 -21.85
CA PHE A 470 13.82 -35.47 -21.92
C PHE A 470 13.03 -35.48 -20.61
N VAL A 471 12.93 -36.63 -19.94
CA VAL A 471 12.28 -36.73 -18.62
C VAL A 471 13.01 -35.88 -17.58
N ILE A 472 14.35 -35.96 -17.50
CA ILE A 472 15.15 -35.15 -16.56
C ILE A 472 14.94 -33.65 -16.82
N ILE A 473 14.98 -33.23 -18.09
CA ILE A 473 14.76 -31.83 -18.46
C ILE A 473 13.32 -31.40 -18.11
N ALA A 474 12.32 -32.25 -18.38
CA ALA A 474 10.93 -31.98 -18.05
C ALA A 474 10.71 -31.83 -16.52
N ILE A 475 11.36 -32.65 -15.68
CA ILE A 475 11.34 -32.49 -14.22
C ILE A 475 11.90 -31.11 -13.83
N PHE A 476 13.05 -30.73 -14.40
CA PHE A 476 13.66 -29.43 -14.11
C PHE A 476 12.78 -28.26 -14.54
N VAL A 477 12.22 -28.30 -15.75
CA VAL A 477 11.30 -27.28 -16.26
C VAL A 477 10.04 -27.21 -15.41
N PHE A 478 9.50 -28.35 -14.97
CA PHE A 478 8.35 -28.39 -14.07
C PHE A 478 8.67 -27.74 -12.72
N LEU A 479 9.77 -28.10 -12.06
CA LEU A 479 10.12 -27.51 -10.76
C LEU A 479 10.43 -26.00 -10.88
N SER A 480 11.13 -25.58 -11.93
CA SER A 480 11.56 -24.20 -12.11
C SER A 480 10.46 -23.27 -12.67
N LEU A 481 9.81 -23.63 -13.78
CA LEU A 481 8.78 -22.81 -14.41
C LEU A 481 7.42 -22.97 -13.75
N THR A 482 7.04 -24.21 -13.39
CA THR A 482 5.67 -24.48 -12.95
C THR A 482 5.47 -24.18 -11.46
N ILE A 483 6.46 -24.46 -10.60
CA ILE A 483 6.35 -24.25 -9.15
C ILE A 483 7.10 -22.99 -8.71
N TRP A 484 8.39 -22.90 -9.01
CA TRP A 484 9.23 -21.83 -8.48
C TRP A 484 8.86 -20.45 -9.04
N PHE A 485 8.61 -20.32 -10.34
CA PHE A 485 8.31 -19.02 -10.97
C PHE A 485 7.05 -18.35 -10.38
N PRO A 486 5.87 -19.00 -10.24
CA PRO A 486 4.70 -18.38 -9.60
C PRO A 486 4.95 -17.97 -8.14
N LEU A 487 5.69 -18.78 -7.37
CA LEU A 487 6.03 -18.47 -5.97
C LEU A 487 6.96 -17.25 -5.88
N ARG A 488 7.97 -17.19 -6.75
CA ARG A 488 8.87 -16.04 -6.80
C ARG A 488 8.14 -14.79 -7.30
N LEU A 489 7.26 -14.93 -8.29
CA LEU A 489 6.44 -13.85 -8.80
C LEU A 489 5.53 -13.26 -7.71
N ARG A 490 4.95 -14.10 -6.85
CA ARG A 490 4.17 -13.65 -5.68
C ARG A 490 4.99 -12.74 -4.75
N GLN A 491 6.20 -13.16 -4.38
CA GLN A 491 7.07 -12.38 -3.50
C GLN A 491 7.40 -11.01 -4.10
N VAL A 492 7.74 -10.98 -5.39
CA VAL A 492 8.10 -9.74 -6.09
C VAL A 492 6.89 -8.81 -6.22
N ILE A 493 5.69 -9.34 -6.50
CA ILE A 493 4.47 -8.52 -6.55
C ILE A 493 4.18 -7.87 -5.20
N MET A 494 4.30 -8.61 -4.09
CA MET A 494 4.05 -8.04 -2.75
C MET A 494 4.96 -6.87 -2.43
N GLN A 495 6.21 -6.90 -2.91
CA GLN A 495 7.18 -5.81 -2.73
C GLN A 495 6.95 -4.65 -3.70
N ALA A 496 6.32 -4.90 -4.85
CA ALA A 496 6.12 -3.91 -5.89
C ALA A 496 4.85 -3.05 -5.69
N MET A 497 3.88 -3.55 -4.94
CA MET A 497 2.59 -2.90 -4.74
C MET A 497 2.73 -1.55 -4.01
N PRO A 498 1.93 -0.54 -4.37
CA PRO A 498 1.92 0.74 -3.66
C PRO A 498 1.34 0.55 -2.25
N LEU A 499 2.04 1.10 -1.27
CA LEU A 499 1.57 1.21 0.11
C LEU A 499 0.49 2.30 0.18
N VAL A 500 -0.55 2.03 0.96
CA VAL A 500 -1.66 2.95 1.16
C VAL A 500 -1.57 3.53 2.55
N ASP A 501 -1.66 4.86 2.62
CA ASP A 501 -1.58 5.58 3.88
C ASP A 501 -2.77 5.23 4.80
N PRO A 502 -2.54 4.95 6.09
CA PRO A 502 -3.60 4.57 7.02
C PRO A 502 -4.55 5.73 7.39
N PHE A 503 -4.10 6.99 7.33
CA PHE A 503 -4.90 8.17 7.70
C PHE A 503 -5.19 9.08 6.50
N THR A 504 -6.40 9.64 6.48
CA THR A 504 -6.86 10.66 5.52
C THR A 504 -5.99 11.92 5.55
N GLU A 505 -6.21 12.81 4.59
CA GLU A 505 -5.54 14.13 4.50
C GLU A 505 -5.83 15.02 5.73
N LEU A 506 -6.88 14.70 6.49
CA LEU A 506 -7.23 15.34 7.76
C LEU A 506 -6.62 14.64 8.99
N GLY A 507 -5.82 13.59 8.78
CA GLY A 507 -5.23 12.77 9.83
C GLY A 507 -6.23 11.88 10.59
N LYS A 508 -7.42 11.63 10.03
CA LYS A 508 -8.41 10.64 10.56
C LYS A 508 -8.17 9.24 9.97
N PRO A 509 -8.36 8.15 10.73
CA PRO A 509 -8.12 6.78 10.23
C PRO A 509 -9.07 6.42 9.07
N ARG A 510 -8.56 5.73 8.05
CA ARG A 510 -9.35 5.27 6.89
C ARG A 510 -10.06 3.93 7.16
N SER A 511 -11.29 3.78 6.68
CA SER A 511 -11.99 2.50 6.70
C SER A 511 -11.40 1.51 5.68
N LYS A 512 -11.69 0.19 5.79
CA LYS A 512 -11.27 -0.81 4.78
C LYS A 512 -11.67 -0.38 3.35
N SER A 513 -12.87 0.17 3.20
CA SER A 513 -13.38 0.65 1.91
C SER A 513 -12.63 1.87 1.39
N ASP A 514 -12.24 2.80 2.27
CA ASP A 514 -11.46 3.99 1.89
C ASP A 514 -10.02 3.61 1.53
N MET A 515 -9.45 2.60 2.20
CA MET A 515 -8.14 2.06 1.86
C MET A 515 -8.11 1.49 0.43
N ASP A 516 -9.15 0.75 0.02
CA ASP A 516 -9.23 0.22 -1.34
C ASP A 516 -9.46 1.34 -2.39
N ARG A 517 -10.19 2.41 -2.02
CA ARG A 517 -10.35 3.60 -2.88
C ARG A 517 -9.03 4.35 -3.05
N GLU A 518 -8.26 4.53 -1.99
CA GLU A 518 -6.96 5.18 -2.08
C GLU A 518 -5.96 4.30 -2.83
N TYR A 519 -5.96 2.98 -2.60
CA TYR A 519 -5.16 2.03 -3.38
C TYR A 519 -5.40 2.16 -4.90
N GLN A 520 -6.66 2.15 -5.32
CA GLN A 520 -7.05 2.34 -6.72
C GLN A 520 -6.54 3.66 -7.30
N ARG A 521 -6.53 4.72 -6.49
CA ARG A 521 -6.05 6.05 -6.90
C ARG A 521 -4.53 6.02 -7.14
N LEU A 522 -3.78 5.42 -6.21
CA LEU A 522 -2.33 5.25 -6.36
C LEU A 522 -1.97 4.39 -7.57
N LEU A 523 -2.77 3.36 -7.89
CA LEU A 523 -2.57 2.51 -9.07
C LEU A 523 -2.64 3.28 -10.40
N ALA A 524 -3.40 4.38 -10.48
CA ALA A 524 -3.49 5.19 -11.70
C ALA A 524 -2.14 5.84 -12.08
N ARG A 525 -1.29 6.14 -11.08
CA ARG A 525 0.03 6.77 -11.24
C ARG A 525 1.20 5.81 -11.04
N ASP A 526 0.92 4.53 -10.80
CA ASP A 526 1.96 3.57 -10.45
C ASP A 526 2.96 3.31 -11.59
N CYS A 527 4.19 3.77 -11.34
CA CYS A 527 5.31 3.67 -12.25
C CYS A 527 6.12 2.37 -12.10
N ASN A 528 5.75 1.45 -11.20
CA ASN A 528 6.43 0.16 -11.02
C ASN A 528 6.33 -0.75 -12.27
N SER A 529 7.43 -1.43 -12.60
CA SER A 529 7.52 -2.37 -13.73
C SER A 529 6.49 -3.50 -13.66
N PHE A 530 6.08 -3.93 -12.46
CA PHE A 530 5.14 -5.04 -12.26
C PHE A 530 3.68 -4.62 -12.19
N ALA A 531 3.35 -3.32 -12.32
CA ALA A 531 1.97 -2.82 -12.17
C ALA A 531 0.97 -3.52 -13.09
N PHE A 532 1.37 -3.96 -14.29
CA PHE A 532 0.51 -4.71 -15.21
C PHE A 532 0.00 -6.06 -14.65
N LEU A 533 0.64 -6.60 -13.61
CA LEU A 533 0.26 -7.85 -12.97
C LEU A 533 -0.78 -7.68 -11.87
N TYR A 534 -0.80 -6.53 -11.19
CA TYR A 534 -1.64 -6.30 -10.02
C TYR A 534 -2.67 -5.16 -10.14
N LYS A 535 -2.58 -4.28 -11.16
CA LYS A 535 -3.46 -3.08 -11.24
C LYS A 535 -4.96 -3.37 -11.25
N ASP A 536 -5.37 -4.58 -11.66
CA ASP A 536 -6.78 -4.94 -11.81
C ASP A 536 -7.37 -5.52 -10.51
N PHE A 537 -6.53 -5.78 -9.50
CA PHE A 537 -6.89 -6.53 -8.29
C PHE A 537 -6.95 -5.65 -7.04
N ARG A 538 -7.81 -6.01 -6.09
CA ARG A 538 -7.90 -5.34 -4.79
C ARG A 538 -6.58 -5.42 -4.04
N ARG A 539 -6.35 -4.50 -3.10
CA ARG A 539 -5.12 -4.42 -2.31
C ARG A 539 -4.71 -5.76 -1.69
N GLN A 540 -5.65 -6.51 -1.12
CA GLN A 540 -5.38 -7.82 -0.52
C GLN A 540 -5.12 -8.94 -1.54
N TRP A 541 -5.57 -8.74 -2.78
CA TRP A 541 -5.56 -9.70 -3.88
C TRP A 541 -4.56 -9.34 -4.98
N GLY A 542 -3.64 -8.39 -4.76
CA GLY A 542 -2.64 -8.00 -5.77
C GLY A 542 -1.80 -9.18 -6.29
N THR A 543 -1.64 -10.23 -5.48
CA THR A 543 -0.94 -11.47 -5.87
C THR A 543 -1.84 -12.53 -6.53
N TYR A 544 -3.12 -12.25 -6.76
CA TYR A 544 -4.08 -13.21 -7.32
C TYR A 544 -3.61 -13.78 -8.66
N ARG A 545 -2.90 -12.99 -9.47
CA ARG A 545 -2.39 -13.43 -10.77
C ARG A 545 -1.42 -14.61 -10.66
N SER A 546 -0.55 -14.66 -9.63
CA SER A 546 0.35 -15.80 -9.44
C SER A 546 -0.40 -17.04 -8.91
N ILE A 547 -1.38 -16.84 -8.03
CA ILE A 547 -2.27 -17.91 -7.55
C ILE A 547 -3.08 -18.50 -8.71
N TYR A 548 -3.57 -17.64 -9.60
CA TYR A 548 -4.35 -18.02 -10.77
C TYR A 548 -3.56 -18.92 -11.75
N LEU A 549 -2.26 -18.66 -11.93
CA LEU A 549 -1.38 -19.52 -12.73
C LEU A 549 -1.28 -20.94 -12.14
N LEU A 550 -1.18 -21.06 -10.82
CA LEU A 550 -1.17 -22.36 -10.13
C LEU A 550 -2.56 -23.05 -10.21
N ALA A 551 -3.64 -22.28 -10.09
CA ALA A 551 -4.99 -22.82 -10.21
C ALA A 551 -5.24 -23.39 -11.62
N LYS A 552 -4.85 -22.69 -12.68
CA LYS A 552 -4.97 -23.17 -14.06
C LYS A 552 -4.13 -24.42 -14.34
N LEU A 553 -2.94 -24.50 -13.76
CA LEU A 553 -2.11 -25.69 -13.86
C LEU A 553 -2.84 -26.94 -13.33
N SER A 554 -3.57 -26.84 -12.21
CA SER A 554 -4.27 -28.01 -11.64
C SER A 554 -5.22 -28.67 -12.64
N ILE A 555 -5.91 -27.86 -13.45
CA ILE A 555 -6.81 -28.30 -14.53
C ILE A 555 -6.03 -29.08 -15.58
N LEU A 556 -4.91 -28.49 -16.02
CA LEU A 556 -4.07 -29.05 -17.07
C LEU A 556 -3.38 -30.34 -16.61
N LEU A 557 -2.98 -30.41 -15.33
CA LEU A 557 -2.40 -31.60 -14.73
C LEU A 557 -3.41 -32.74 -14.67
N ILE A 558 -4.68 -32.46 -14.33
CA ILE A 558 -5.75 -33.47 -14.36
C ILE A 558 -5.95 -34.00 -15.78
N ILE A 559 -6.02 -33.11 -16.77
CA ILE A 559 -6.25 -33.49 -18.18
C ILE A 559 -5.09 -34.32 -18.74
N ALA A 560 -3.85 -33.92 -18.47
CA ALA A 560 -2.67 -34.57 -19.03
C ALA A 560 -2.29 -35.88 -18.31
N VAL A 561 -2.47 -35.94 -16.97
CA VAL A 561 -2.14 -37.14 -16.19
C VAL A 561 -3.22 -38.20 -16.32
N ILE A 562 -4.50 -37.85 -16.18
CA ILE A 562 -5.63 -38.81 -16.23
C ILE A 562 -6.10 -38.97 -17.68
N ASP A 563 -5.23 -39.45 -18.56
CA ASP A 563 -5.53 -39.67 -19.97
C ASP A 563 -5.30 -41.14 -20.36
N PRO A 564 -6.22 -41.81 -21.08
CA PRO A 564 -5.98 -43.16 -21.57
C PRO A 564 -4.83 -43.26 -22.58
N ASP A 565 -4.45 -42.15 -23.21
CA ASP A 565 -3.45 -42.04 -24.27
C ASP A 565 -2.08 -41.60 -23.74
N ASN A 566 -1.72 -42.10 -22.56
CA ASN A 566 -0.40 -41.93 -21.96
C ASN A 566 0.12 -43.26 -21.39
N CYS A 567 1.42 -43.31 -21.07
CA CYS A 567 2.05 -44.54 -20.62
C CYS A 567 1.70 -44.95 -19.18
N LEU A 568 1.01 -44.10 -18.40
CA LEU A 568 0.56 -44.41 -17.04
C LEU A 568 -0.76 -45.19 -17.01
N PHE A 569 -1.73 -44.81 -17.84
CA PHE A 569 -3.09 -45.36 -17.79
C PHE A 569 -3.49 -46.19 -19.02
N ARG A 570 -2.56 -46.43 -19.97
CA ARG A 570 -2.80 -47.28 -21.16
C ARG A 570 -3.29 -48.70 -20.87
N THR A 571 -3.01 -49.22 -19.69
CA THR A 571 -3.41 -50.58 -19.24
C THR A 571 -4.79 -50.60 -18.60
N LEU A 572 -5.52 -49.49 -18.58
CA LEU A 572 -6.91 -49.42 -18.13
C LEU A 572 -7.89 -49.17 -19.29
N PRO A 573 -9.18 -49.56 -19.14
CA PRO A 573 -10.21 -49.28 -20.15
C PRO A 573 -10.39 -47.78 -20.41
N ARG A 574 -10.34 -47.37 -21.69
CA ARG A 574 -10.39 -45.96 -22.11
C ARG A 574 -11.64 -45.23 -21.62
N ASN A 575 -12.80 -45.90 -21.60
CA ASN A 575 -14.05 -45.34 -21.09
C ASN A 575 -13.97 -45.02 -19.59
N ASN A 576 -13.40 -45.91 -18.77
CA ASN A 576 -13.32 -45.73 -17.33
C ASN A 576 -12.37 -44.57 -16.98
N VAL A 577 -11.19 -44.51 -17.61
CA VAL A 577 -10.25 -43.40 -17.43
C VAL A 577 -10.85 -42.08 -17.89
N GLY A 578 -11.57 -42.08 -19.02
CA GLY A 578 -12.30 -40.93 -19.52
C GLY A 578 -13.36 -40.42 -18.54
N ILE A 579 -14.17 -41.31 -17.95
CA ILE A 579 -15.17 -40.96 -16.94
C ILE A 579 -14.51 -40.40 -15.68
N VAL A 580 -13.49 -41.07 -15.15
CA VAL A 580 -12.76 -40.62 -13.94
C VAL A 580 -12.16 -39.24 -14.15
N ARG A 581 -11.51 -38.98 -15.30
CA ARG A 581 -10.99 -37.65 -15.65
C ARG A 581 -12.08 -36.59 -15.58
N GLN A 582 -13.22 -36.82 -16.24
CA GLN A 582 -14.29 -35.82 -16.30
C GLN A 582 -14.96 -35.60 -14.94
N VAL A 583 -15.11 -36.64 -14.11
CA VAL A 583 -15.63 -36.53 -12.73
C VAL A 583 -14.70 -35.68 -11.87
N VAL A 584 -13.38 -35.96 -11.89
CA VAL A 584 -12.38 -35.19 -11.13
C VAL A 584 -12.34 -33.74 -11.61
N LEU A 585 -12.34 -33.52 -12.93
CA LEU A 585 -12.34 -32.19 -13.52
C LEU A 585 -13.58 -31.38 -13.10
N LEU A 586 -14.77 -31.98 -13.15
CA LEU A 586 -16.01 -31.33 -12.73
C LEU A 586 -15.99 -30.94 -11.25
N LEU A 587 -15.52 -31.84 -10.36
CA LEU A 587 -15.42 -31.57 -8.93
C LEU A 587 -14.48 -30.39 -8.66
N VAL A 588 -13.30 -30.39 -9.27
CA VAL A 588 -12.31 -29.31 -9.10
C VAL A 588 -12.84 -27.99 -9.68
N MET A 589 -13.52 -28.02 -10.84
CA MET A 589 -14.13 -26.81 -11.43
C MET A 589 -15.25 -26.26 -10.56
N LEU A 590 -16.06 -27.14 -9.95
CA LEU A 590 -17.10 -26.75 -9.01
C LEU A 590 -16.52 -26.10 -7.76
N VAL A 591 -15.43 -26.65 -7.19
CA VAL A 591 -14.73 -26.05 -6.04
C VAL A 591 -14.21 -24.65 -6.38
N PHE A 592 -13.52 -24.48 -7.52
CA PHE A 592 -13.04 -23.16 -7.93
C PHE A 592 -14.19 -22.17 -8.21
N PHE A 593 -15.29 -22.65 -8.78
CA PHE A 593 -16.48 -21.84 -9.00
C PHE A 593 -17.10 -21.39 -7.67
N LEU A 594 -17.23 -22.30 -6.69
CA LEU A 594 -17.73 -21.97 -5.35
C LEU A 594 -16.82 -20.98 -4.62
N ILE A 595 -15.50 -21.16 -4.71
CA ILE A 595 -14.53 -20.20 -4.18
C ILE A 595 -14.73 -18.82 -4.84
N GLN A 596 -14.87 -18.76 -6.17
CA GLN A 596 -15.10 -17.50 -6.89
C GLN A 596 -16.47 -16.87 -6.59
N CYS A 597 -17.48 -17.66 -6.19
CA CYS A 597 -18.77 -17.12 -5.77
C CYS A 597 -18.67 -16.36 -4.43
N LEU A 598 -17.69 -16.72 -3.60
CA LEU A 598 -17.43 -16.11 -2.30
C LEU A 598 -16.40 -14.98 -2.38
N LEU A 599 -15.40 -15.10 -3.26
CA LEU A 599 -14.30 -14.15 -3.37
C LEU A 599 -14.53 -13.12 -4.49
N ALA A 600 -14.20 -11.85 -4.23
CA ALA A 600 -14.24 -10.76 -5.21
C ALA A 600 -12.84 -10.12 -5.38
N PRO A 601 -11.87 -10.81 -6.00
CA PRO A 601 -10.48 -10.37 -6.05
C PRO A 601 -10.25 -9.12 -6.91
N PHE A 602 -11.12 -8.84 -7.89
CA PHE A 602 -10.93 -7.69 -8.79
C PHE A 602 -11.46 -6.39 -8.18
N LEU A 603 -10.81 -5.27 -8.54
CA LEU A 603 -11.24 -3.92 -8.19
C LEU A 603 -12.55 -3.57 -8.88
N ASP A 604 -12.62 -3.85 -10.18
CA ASP A 604 -13.83 -3.63 -10.96
C ASP A 604 -14.77 -4.84 -10.82
N PRO A 605 -16.03 -4.64 -10.40
CA PRO A 605 -17.03 -5.70 -10.37
C PRO A 605 -17.34 -6.31 -11.75
N VAL A 606 -17.13 -5.57 -12.85
CA VAL A 606 -17.24 -6.10 -14.22
C VAL A 606 -16.22 -7.22 -14.44
N ASN A 607 -14.97 -7.01 -14.00
CA ASN A 607 -13.92 -8.03 -14.10
C ASN A 607 -14.21 -9.25 -13.21
N ASN A 608 -14.81 -9.05 -12.03
CA ASN A 608 -15.32 -10.16 -11.21
C ASN A 608 -16.43 -10.95 -11.93
N ALA A 609 -17.34 -10.28 -12.64
CA ALA A 609 -18.41 -10.91 -13.42
C ALA A 609 -17.88 -11.67 -14.64
N SER A 610 -16.86 -11.13 -15.30
CA SER A 610 -16.14 -11.81 -16.38
C SER A 610 -15.48 -13.10 -15.91
N GLU A 611 -14.78 -13.06 -14.78
CA GLU A 611 -14.18 -14.25 -14.17
C GLU A 611 -15.25 -15.26 -13.74
N PHE A 612 -16.35 -14.80 -13.13
CA PHE A 612 -17.50 -15.66 -12.81
C PHE A 612 -18.04 -16.37 -14.06
N THR A 613 -18.20 -15.64 -15.17
CA THR A 613 -18.67 -16.17 -16.45
C THR A 613 -17.67 -17.16 -17.07
N SER A 614 -16.38 -16.94 -16.87
CA SER A 614 -15.36 -17.91 -17.27
C SER A 614 -15.43 -19.20 -16.43
N ARG A 615 -15.65 -19.10 -15.11
CA ARG A 615 -15.74 -20.28 -14.23
C ARG A 615 -16.98 -21.12 -14.47
N ILE A 616 -18.13 -20.49 -14.72
CA ILE A 616 -19.34 -21.21 -15.11
C ILE A 616 -19.16 -21.91 -16.47
N ASN A 617 -18.45 -21.31 -17.43
CA ASN A 617 -18.13 -21.96 -18.70
C ASN A 617 -17.35 -23.26 -18.49
N TYR A 618 -16.35 -23.28 -17.58
CA TYR A 618 -15.61 -24.51 -17.27
C TYR A 618 -16.49 -25.59 -16.65
N VAL A 619 -17.37 -25.22 -15.70
CA VAL A 619 -18.30 -26.18 -15.05
C VAL A 619 -19.28 -26.74 -16.08
N LEU A 620 -19.88 -25.89 -16.92
CA LEU A 620 -20.82 -26.33 -17.96
C LEU A 620 -20.12 -27.22 -19.00
N THR A 621 -18.92 -26.85 -19.44
CA THR A 621 -18.17 -27.68 -20.39
C THR A 621 -17.81 -29.04 -19.79
N ALA A 622 -17.35 -29.08 -18.53
CA ALA A 622 -17.01 -30.31 -17.82
C ALA A 622 -18.24 -31.22 -17.56
N ALA A 623 -19.41 -30.61 -17.31
CA ALA A 623 -20.65 -31.36 -17.16
C ALA A 623 -21.12 -31.97 -18.50
N LEU A 624 -21.02 -31.21 -19.59
CA LEU A 624 -21.34 -31.72 -20.94
C LEU A 624 -20.38 -32.84 -21.35
N SER A 625 -19.06 -32.67 -21.13
CA SER A 625 -18.08 -33.70 -21.45
C SER A 625 -18.27 -34.98 -20.62
N LEU A 626 -18.69 -34.86 -19.36
CA LEU A 626 -19.07 -36.02 -18.54
C LEU A 626 -20.32 -36.72 -19.10
N GLY A 627 -21.36 -35.98 -19.51
CA GLY A 627 -22.54 -36.55 -20.14
C GLY A 627 -22.23 -37.29 -21.45
N VAL A 628 -21.27 -36.79 -22.21
CA VAL A 628 -20.72 -37.44 -23.42
C VAL A 628 -19.94 -38.71 -23.07
N ALA A 629 -19.15 -38.69 -21.99
CA ALA A 629 -18.37 -39.85 -21.51
C ALA A 629 -19.27 -40.97 -20.95
N LEU A 630 -20.41 -40.62 -20.34
CA LEU A 630 -21.41 -41.56 -19.82
C LEU A 630 -22.34 -42.14 -20.90
N ASN A 631 -22.17 -41.74 -22.18
CA ASN A 631 -23.00 -42.18 -23.31
C ASN A 631 -24.51 -41.97 -23.10
N ILE A 632 -24.90 -40.80 -22.58
CA ILE A 632 -26.31 -40.40 -22.44
C ILE A 632 -26.98 -40.33 -23.84
N PRO A 633 -28.25 -40.78 -24.01
CA PRO A 633 -28.97 -40.65 -25.27
C PRO A 633 -29.03 -39.18 -25.72
N GLY A 634 -28.68 -38.91 -27.00
CA GLY A 634 -28.59 -37.55 -27.54
C GLY A 634 -27.17 -36.95 -27.57
N LYS A 635 -26.11 -37.78 -27.51
CA LYS A 635 -24.69 -37.37 -27.58
C LYS A 635 -24.34 -36.38 -28.70
N ALA A 636 -24.97 -36.48 -29.88
CA ALA A 636 -24.75 -35.55 -30.99
C ALA A 636 -25.26 -34.12 -30.69
N VAL A 637 -26.33 -33.99 -29.91
CA VAL A 637 -26.88 -32.69 -29.48
C VAL A 637 -25.97 -32.05 -28.41
N LEU A 638 -25.44 -32.87 -27.50
CA LEU A 638 -24.53 -32.43 -26.44
C LEU A 638 -23.17 -31.95 -26.99
N THR A 639 -22.63 -32.65 -27.99
CA THR A 639 -21.29 -32.35 -28.58
C THR A 639 -21.31 -31.23 -29.62
N GLY A 640 -22.45 -30.94 -30.25
CA GLY A 640 -22.57 -29.90 -31.27
C GLY A 640 -23.36 -28.68 -30.79
N PRO A 641 -24.68 -28.61 -31.05
CA PRO A 641 -25.48 -27.41 -30.82
C PRO A 641 -25.40 -26.83 -29.39
N LEU A 642 -25.46 -27.69 -28.37
CA LEU A 642 -25.48 -27.22 -26.98
C LEU A 642 -24.11 -26.67 -26.53
N LEU A 643 -23.02 -27.31 -26.94
CA LEU A 643 -21.67 -26.83 -26.66
C LEU A 643 -21.40 -25.47 -27.33
N TYR A 644 -21.78 -25.32 -28.61
CA TYR A 644 -21.64 -24.05 -29.32
C TYR A 644 -22.51 -22.95 -28.70
N LEU A 645 -23.73 -23.28 -28.24
CA LEU A 645 -24.57 -22.31 -27.52
C LEU A 645 -23.89 -21.81 -26.24
N VAL A 646 -23.33 -22.72 -25.43
CA VAL A 646 -22.57 -22.36 -24.22
C VAL A 646 -21.40 -21.44 -24.58
N TYR A 647 -20.65 -21.77 -25.64
CA TYR A 647 -19.53 -20.94 -26.11
C TYR A 647 -19.97 -19.57 -26.61
N ILE A 648 -20.99 -19.48 -27.47
CA ILE A 648 -21.49 -18.20 -27.99
C ILE A 648 -21.93 -17.29 -26.83
N VAL A 649 -22.68 -17.83 -25.86
CA VAL A 649 -23.15 -17.05 -24.71
C VAL A 649 -22.00 -16.63 -23.81
N THR A 650 -21.13 -17.56 -23.41
CA THR A 650 -20.08 -17.27 -22.42
C THR A 650 -18.95 -16.41 -23.01
N TYR A 651 -18.45 -16.71 -24.21
CA TYR A 651 -17.46 -15.87 -24.87
C TYR A 651 -18.05 -14.55 -25.35
N GLY A 652 -19.31 -14.51 -25.77
CA GLY A 652 -20.03 -13.28 -26.09
C GLY A 652 -20.12 -12.35 -24.87
N LEU A 653 -20.44 -12.90 -23.69
CA LEU A 653 -20.42 -12.16 -22.43
C LEU A 653 -19.00 -11.71 -22.04
N SER A 654 -17.97 -12.55 -22.21
CA SER A 654 -16.58 -12.13 -21.98
C SER A 654 -16.16 -10.97 -22.90
N ALA A 655 -16.55 -11.00 -24.17
CA ALA A 655 -16.30 -9.90 -25.11
C ALA A 655 -17.06 -8.63 -24.71
N TYR A 656 -18.32 -8.77 -24.27
CA TYR A 656 -19.10 -7.66 -23.73
C TYR A 656 -18.40 -7.02 -22.51
N PHE A 657 -17.95 -7.83 -21.53
CA PHE A 657 -17.28 -7.32 -20.34
C PHE A 657 -15.94 -6.65 -20.67
N PHE A 658 -15.20 -7.15 -21.66
CA PHE A 658 -13.99 -6.48 -22.14
C PHE A 658 -14.29 -5.09 -22.75
N ILE A 659 -15.36 -4.97 -23.53
CA ILE A 659 -15.75 -3.70 -24.15
C ILE A 659 -16.26 -2.70 -23.10
N ILE A 660 -17.06 -3.17 -22.14
CA ILE A 660 -17.65 -2.29 -21.14
C ILE A 660 -16.59 -1.74 -20.18
N ASP A 661 -15.52 -2.49 -19.89
CA ASP A 661 -14.38 -2.10 -19.02
C ASP A 661 -13.49 -0.98 -19.63
N LEU A 662 -13.67 -0.64 -20.92
CA LEU A 662 -12.94 0.45 -21.56
C LEU A 662 -13.37 1.82 -20.98
N SER A 663 -12.41 2.68 -20.64
CA SER A 663 -12.67 4.01 -20.05
C SER A 663 -13.55 4.93 -20.91
N VAL A 664 -13.42 4.83 -22.23
CA VAL A 664 -14.29 5.54 -23.19
C VAL A 664 -15.73 5.05 -23.05
N MET A 665 -15.92 3.74 -22.88
CA MET A 665 -17.23 3.14 -22.75
C MET A 665 -17.89 3.51 -21.42
N HIS A 666 -17.14 3.60 -20.32
CA HIS A 666 -17.64 4.13 -19.04
C HIS A 666 -18.23 5.54 -19.20
N THR A 667 -17.57 6.41 -19.98
CA THR A 667 -18.06 7.77 -20.24
C THR A 667 -19.35 7.76 -21.07
N ILE A 668 -19.44 6.90 -22.08
CA ILE A 668 -20.64 6.74 -22.92
C ILE A 668 -21.79 6.21 -22.07
N VAL A 669 -21.56 5.18 -21.27
CA VAL A 669 -22.58 4.59 -20.38
C VAL A 669 -23.07 5.61 -19.35
N LYS A 670 -22.19 6.39 -18.73
CA LYS A 670 -22.58 7.45 -17.79
C LYS A 670 -23.49 8.49 -18.45
N LYS A 671 -23.18 8.90 -19.69
CA LYS A 671 -24.01 9.83 -20.47
C LYS A 671 -25.36 9.24 -20.85
N LEU A 672 -25.38 7.98 -21.28
CA LEU A 672 -26.61 7.26 -21.65
C LEU A 672 -27.52 7.01 -20.44
N ALA A 673 -26.92 6.67 -19.29
CA ALA A 673 -27.62 6.47 -18.03
C ALA A 673 -28.14 7.78 -17.41
N ARG A 674 -27.58 8.94 -17.82
CA ARG A 674 -27.90 10.29 -17.30
C ARG A 674 -27.70 10.39 -15.79
N ARG A 675 -26.59 9.82 -15.34
CA ARG A 675 -26.33 9.59 -13.92
C ARG A 675 -25.55 10.77 -13.31
N ILE A 676 -26.04 11.27 -12.17
CA ILE A 676 -25.37 12.27 -11.33
C ILE A 676 -24.74 11.53 -10.14
N ASP A 677 -23.47 11.81 -9.89
CA ASP A 677 -22.66 11.11 -8.91
C ASP A 677 -22.13 12.03 -7.82
N PHE A 678 -21.99 11.47 -6.62
CA PHE A 678 -21.44 12.13 -5.44
C PHE A 678 -20.36 11.26 -4.77
N SER A 679 -19.36 11.92 -4.18
CA SER A 679 -18.21 11.33 -3.49
C SER A 679 -18.45 11.02 -2.02
N ILE A 680 -19.52 11.59 -1.47
CA ILE A 680 -20.00 11.52 -0.08
C ILE A 680 -21.51 11.25 -0.06
N ASP A 681 -22.04 10.75 1.06
CA ASP A 681 -23.50 10.63 1.26
C ASP A 681 -24.12 12.01 1.51
N ILE A 682 -24.26 12.81 0.45
CA ILE A 682 -24.70 14.22 0.50
C ILE A 682 -26.07 14.42 1.14
N PHE A 683 -26.93 13.39 1.10
CA PHE A 683 -28.26 13.42 1.68
C PHE A 683 -28.31 12.91 3.13
N SER A 684 -27.19 12.52 3.72
CA SER A 684 -27.16 12.00 5.10
C SER A 684 -27.40 13.11 6.15
N PRO A 685 -28.16 12.83 7.24
CA PRO A 685 -28.28 13.73 8.38
C PRO A 685 -26.98 13.84 9.19
N ARG A 686 -26.04 12.89 9.02
CA ARG A 686 -24.72 12.87 9.68
C ARG A 686 -23.64 13.66 8.92
N LEU A 687 -24.00 14.31 7.82
CA LEU A 687 -23.05 15.18 7.13
C LEU A 687 -22.76 16.37 8.04
N ASP A 688 -21.49 16.61 8.33
CA ASP A 688 -21.10 17.77 9.13
C ASP A 688 -21.29 19.04 8.31
N ILE A 689 -22.35 19.77 8.66
CA ILE A 689 -22.76 21.05 8.06
C ILE A 689 -22.58 22.21 9.05
N SER A 690 -21.81 21.99 10.12
CA SER A 690 -21.46 23.06 11.06
C SER A 690 -20.60 24.13 10.37
N PRO A 691 -20.53 25.36 10.93
CA PRO A 691 -19.63 26.39 10.42
C PRO A 691 -18.16 25.95 10.34
N SER A 692 -17.74 25.02 11.20
CA SER A 692 -16.40 24.43 11.23
C SER A 692 -16.29 23.11 10.44
N SER A 693 -17.22 22.86 9.52
CA SER A 693 -17.26 21.63 8.74
C SER A 693 -15.90 21.31 8.11
N PRO A 694 -15.40 20.07 8.28
CA PRO A 694 -14.14 19.66 7.67
C PRO A 694 -14.22 19.70 6.15
N HIS A 695 -15.40 19.55 5.55
CA HIS A 695 -15.57 19.56 4.09
C HIS A 695 -15.37 20.95 3.49
N THR A 696 -15.90 22.00 4.11
CA THR A 696 -15.76 23.38 3.62
C THR A 696 -14.34 23.89 3.85
N ARG A 697 -13.76 23.63 5.03
CA ARG A 697 -12.34 23.93 5.30
C ARG A 697 -11.43 23.30 4.25
N ARG A 698 -11.68 22.03 3.92
CA ARG A 698 -10.88 21.26 2.98
C ARG A 698 -10.96 21.80 1.53
N ARG A 699 -12.19 22.00 1.03
CA ARG A 699 -12.49 22.43 -0.36
C ARG A 699 -12.34 23.94 -0.64
N ILE A 700 -12.10 24.75 0.39
CA ILE A 700 -11.93 26.20 0.24
C ILE A 700 -10.56 26.61 0.75
N TRP A 701 -10.30 26.39 2.04
CA TRP A 701 -9.10 26.89 2.71
C TRP A 701 -7.85 26.09 2.37
N GLN A 702 -7.90 24.77 2.60
CA GLN A 702 -6.75 23.88 2.40
C GLN A 702 -6.37 23.75 0.93
N GLU A 703 -7.35 23.58 0.04
CA GLU A 703 -7.13 23.54 -1.41
C GLU A 703 -6.47 24.84 -1.93
N ALA A 704 -6.94 26.01 -1.46
CA ALA A 704 -6.35 27.29 -1.87
C ALA A 704 -4.91 27.45 -1.39
N ILE A 705 -4.59 27.06 -0.15
CA ILE A 705 -3.22 27.14 0.37
C ILE A 705 -2.30 26.18 -0.38
N THR A 706 -2.71 24.92 -0.57
CA THR A 706 -1.91 23.94 -1.32
C THR A 706 -1.67 24.40 -2.76
N THR A 707 -2.70 24.94 -3.41
CA THR A 707 -2.58 25.53 -4.74
C THR A 707 -1.64 26.73 -4.76
N LEU A 708 -1.70 27.60 -3.74
CA LEU A 708 -0.83 28.77 -3.63
C LEU A 708 0.64 28.38 -3.58
N PHE A 709 1.01 27.38 -2.76
CA PHE A 709 2.37 26.87 -2.67
C PHE A 709 2.81 26.27 -4.02
N LEU A 710 2.01 25.36 -4.57
CA LEU A 710 2.37 24.56 -5.75
C LEU A 710 2.41 25.34 -7.06
N THR A 711 1.76 26.50 -7.14
CA THR A 711 1.69 27.32 -8.38
C THR A 711 2.50 28.60 -8.31
N SER A 712 3.05 28.96 -7.14
CA SER A 712 3.87 30.16 -7.02
C SER A 712 5.29 29.88 -7.49
N PRO A 713 5.86 30.70 -8.40
CA PRO A 713 7.11 30.36 -9.11
C PRO A 713 8.32 30.21 -8.20
N GLU A 714 8.35 30.89 -7.06
CA GLU A 714 9.44 30.81 -6.08
C GLU A 714 9.28 29.61 -5.13
N CYS A 715 8.06 29.06 -5.02
CA CYS A 715 7.73 28.00 -4.09
C CYS A 715 7.46 26.66 -4.78
N GLU A 716 7.18 26.64 -6.09
CA GLU A 716 6.80 25.44 -6.85
C GLU A 716 7.87 24.35 -6.80
N ILE A 717 7.42 23.11 -6.97
CA ILE A 717 8.32 21.96 -7.05
C ILE A 717 9.11 22.07 -8.36
N PRO A 718 10.46 21.98 -8.34
CA PRO A 718 11.26 22.03 -9.56
C PRO A 718 10.81 20.97 -10.57
N LYS A 719 10.77 21.32 -11.86
CA LYS A 719 10.19 20.44 -12.90
C LYS A 719 10.88 19.07 -13.05
N GLU A 720 12.17 18.99 -12.70
CA GLU A 720 12.97 17.77 -12.78
C GLU A 720 12.93 16.94 -11.48
N GLN A 721 12.39 17.51 -10.40
CA GLN A 721 12.41 16.92 -9.07
C GLN A 721 11.41 15.77 -8.95
N THR A 722 11.87 14.57 -8.60
CA THR A 722 11.00 13.42 -8.40
C THR A 722 10.63 13.27 -6.93
N ILE A 723 9.33 13.37 -6.62
CA ILE A 723 8.83 13.20 -5.25
C ILE A 723 8.87 11.71 -4.86
N THR A 724 9.88 11.33 -4.08
CA THR A 724 10.07 9.97 -3.58
C THR A 724 10.30 9.97 -2.08
N PHE A 725 9.78 8.95 -1.39
CA PHE A 725 9.86 8.88 0.07
C PHE A 725 10.55 7.59 0.50
N ALA A 726 11.41 7.66 1.52
CA ALA A 726 11.76 6.51 2.33
C ALA A 726 10.55 6.15 3.20
N GLN A 727 10.01 4.94 3.02
CA GLN A 727 8.84 4.43 3.71
C GLN A 727 9.15 3.07 4.32
N ALA A 728 8.69 2.86 5.55
CA ALA A 728 8.79 1.58 6.21
C ALA A 728 7.73 0.60 5.67
N PRO A 729 8.03 -0.72 5.59
CA PRO A 729 6.97 -1.72 5.56
C PRO A 729 5.99 -1.48 6.72
N GLU A 730 4.69 -1.57 6.46
CA GLU A 730 3.63 -1.43 7.47
C GLU A 730 3.63 -0.10 8.27
N ALA A 731 4.30 0.96 7.78
CA ALA A 731 4.39 2.27 8.44
C ALA A 731 5.01 2.22 9.85
N GLU A 732 5.99 1.33 10.08
CA GLU A 732 6.74 1.22 11.34
C GLU A 732 7.39 2.54 11.80
N TYR A 733 7.86 3.37 10.86
CA TYR A 733 8.42 4.70 11.12
C TYR A 733 7.89 5.73 10.10
N PRO A 734 7.91 7.05 10.44
CA PRO A 734 7.36 8.09 9.58
C PRO A 734 8.05 8.21 8.22
N PRO A 735 7.34 8.66 7.17
CA PRO A 735 7.91 8.82 5.85
C PRO A 735 8.89 10.00 5.81
N TYR A 736 9.94 9.88 5.01
CA TYR A 736 10.94 10.94 4.79
C TYR A 736 11.12 11.23 3.30
N LEU A 737 10.99 12.48 2.87
CA LEU A 737 11.21 12.88 1.47
C LEU A 737 12.70 12.76 1.12
N LEU A 738 13.01 12.09 0.02
CA LEU A 738 14.38 11.91 -0.45
C LEU A 738 14.74 12.99 -1.48
N ASP A 739 16.05 13.22 -1.63
CA ASP A 739 16.63 14.14 -2.62
C ASP A 739 16.06 15.57 -2.55
N PHE A 740 15.78 16.08 -1.34
CA PHE A 740 15.10 17.36 -1.13
C PHE A 740 15.81 18.53 -1.84
N ALA A 741 15.15 19.16 -2.81
CA ALA A 741 15.72 20.24 -3.63
C ALA A 741 15.62 21.63 -2.97
N GLY A 742 14.97 21.74 -1.81
CA GLY A 742 14.88 22.98 -1.05
C GLY A 742 13.68 23.86 -1.37
N SER A 743 12.64 23.37 -2.05
CA SER A 743 11.44 24.16 -2.32
C SER A 743 10.42 24.09 -1.16
N PRO A 744 9.72 25.20 -0.83
CA PRO A 744 8.62 25.19 0.13
C PRO A 744 7.50 24.21 -0.22
N SER A 745 7.19 24.03 -1.52
CA SER A 745 6.16 23.07 -1.93
C SER A 745 6.54 21.62 -1.66
N GLU A 746 7.79 21.23 -1.86
CA GLU A 746 8.26 19.88 -1.48
C GLU A 746 8.02 19.62 0.01
N ARG A 747 8.33 20.61 0.86
CA ARG A 747 8.09 20.50 2.31
C ARG A 747 6.62 20.47 2.68
N HIS A 748 5.79 21.25 2.00
CA HIS A 748 4.34 21.21 2.19
C HIS A 748 3.78 19.82 1.87
N VAL A 749 4.18 19.24 0.73
CA VAL A 749 3.80 17.88 0.32
C VAL A 749 4.34 16.82 1.29
N GLU A 750 5.58 16.96 1.77
CA GLU A 750 6.16 16.06 2.78
C GLU A 750 5.39 16.11 4.09
N ASN A 751 5.05 17.30 4.61
CA ASN A 751 4.25 17.43 5.83
C ASN A 751 2.84 16.82 5.67
N LEU A 752 2.20 17.00 4.51
CA LEU A 752 0.92 16.34 4.20
C LEU A 752 1.04 14.81 4.10
N LYS A 753 2.17 14.31 3.58
CA LYS A 753 2.46 12.87 3.55
C LYS A 753 2.66 12.32 4.97
N ILE A 754 3.40 13.00 5.82
CA ILE A 754 3.60 12.62 7.22
C ILE A 754 2.26 12.58 7.97
N LEU A 755 1.40 13.59 7.79
CA LEU A 755 0.07 13.62 8.41
C LEU A 755 -0.81 12.44 8.00
N ARG A 756 -0.76 12.03 6.73
CA ARG A 756 -1.50 10.86 6.20
C ARG A 756 -0.99 9.53 6.73
N GLU A 757 0.29 9.44 7.09
CA GLU A 757 0.88 8.19 7.56
C GLU A 757 0.82 8.04 9.08
N VAL A 758 0.99 9.14 9.83
CA VAL A 758 1.07 9.16 11.29
C VAL A 758 -0.27 9.52 11.95
N GLY A 759 -1.11 10.32 11.29
CA GLY A 759 -2.38 10.80 11.83
C GLY A 759 -2.27 12.09 12.66
N LEU A 760 -3.40 12.77 12.86
CA LEU A 760 -3.44 14.13 13.43
C LEU A 760 -2.99 14.19 14.90
N SER A 761 -3.36 13.20 15.71
CA SER A 761 -3.03 13.17 17.14
C SER A 761 -1.51 13.08 17.36
N ALA A 762 -0.85 12.11 16.72
CA ALA A 762 0.60 11.93 16.84
C ALA A 762 1.37 13.07 16.17
N TYR A 763 0.86 13.64 15.06
CA TYR A 763 1.42 14.86 14.45
C TYR A 763 1.43 16.04 15.44
N ASN A 764 0.30 16.30 16.11
CA ASN A 764 0.21 17.40 17.08
C ASN A 764 1.05 17.14 18.34
N LYS A 765 1.09 15.90 18.86
CA LYS A 765 1.97 15.52 19.99
C LYS A 765 3.44 15.81 19.66
N ALA A 766 3.88 15.44 18.46
CA ALA A 766 5.24 15.70 18.00
C ALA A 766 5.53 17.19 17.81
N ALA A 767 4.58 17.95 17.24
CA ALA A 767 4.71 19.40 17.12
C ALA A 767 4.81 20.08 18.50
N SER A 768 4.02 19.64 19.49
CA SER A 768 4.15 20.16 20.85
C SER A 768 5.51 19.86 21.47
N LEU A 769 6.08 18.67 21.26
CA LEU A 769 7.41 18.32 21.78
C LEU A 769 8.52 19.24 21.27
N ILE A 770 8.47 19.63 19.98
CA ILE A 770 9.51 20.43 19.33
C ILE A 770 9.37 21.93 19.64
N TYR A 771 8.15 22.42 19.89
CA TYR A 771 7.87 23.86 20.00
C TYR A 771 7.38 24.31 21.39
N SER A 772 7.18 23.40 22.37
CA SER A 772 6.82 23.75 23.75
C SER A 772 8.03 24.21 24.59
N SER A 773 7.79 24.47 25.89
CA SER A 773 8.83 24.79 26.88
C SER A 773 9.94 23.73 26.96
N ASP A 774 9.59 22.45 26.75
CA ASP A 774 10.52 21.32 26.86
C ASP A 774 11.40 21.15 25.61
N SER A 775 11.17 21.99 24.59
CA SER A 775 11.93 21.96 23.33
C SER A 775 13.43 22.14 23.51
N LYS A 776 13.89 22.85 24.54
CA LYS A 776 15.33 23.04 24.80
C LYS A 776 16.01 21.73 25.19
N LEU A 777 15.40 20.97 26.09
CA LEU A 777 15.91 19.68 26.53
C LEU A 777 15.89 18.69 25.35
N PHE A 778 14.77 18.63 24.64
CA PHE A 778 14.63 17.80 23.46
C PHE A 778 15.69 18.12 22.38
N ARG A 779 15.89 19.41 22.06
CA ARG A 779 16.92 19.84 21.09
C ARG A 779 18.32 19.42 21.50
N ASN A 780 18.66 19.49 22.79
CA ASN A 780 19.98 19.05 23.27
C ASN A 780 20.18 17.54 23.05
N VAL A 781 19.13 16.73 23.29
CA VAL A 781 19.17 15.28 23.05
C VAL A 781 19.23 14.96 21.56
N GLU A 782 18.41 15.62 20.74
CA GLU A 782 18.43 15.49 19.29
C GLU A 782 19.81 15.82 18.70
N GLU A 783 20.42 16.93 19.13
CA GLU A 783 21.74 17.33 18.65
C GLU A 783 22.82 16.30 19.00
N GLN A 784 22.80 15.76 20.23
CA GLN A 784 23.73 14.69 20.63
C GLN A 784 23.56 13.43 19.77
N ILE A 785 22.31 13.02 19.51
CA ILE A 785 22.01 11.86 18.67
C ILE A 785 22.54 12.08 17.26
N GLN A 786 22.19 13.21 16.63
CA GLN A 786 22.59 13.51 15.25
C GLN A 786 24.11 13.66 15.08
N ASP A 787 24.81 14.26 16.06
CA ASP A 787 26.24 14.50 15.96
C ASP A 787 27.09 13.25 16.25
N GLN A 788 26.64 12.40 17.18
CA GLN A 788 27.49 11.35 17.74
C GLN A 788 26.94 9.92 17.59
N PHE A 789 25.62 9.75 17.51
CA PHE A 789 24.96 8.45 17.65
C PHE A 789 24.03 8.10 16.48
N VAL A 790 24.39 8.53 15.27
CA VAL A 790 23.78 8.11 13.99
C VAL A 790 24.81 7.40 13.12
N GLY A 791 24.39 6.41 12.33
CA GLY A 791 25.24 5.55 11.51
C GLY A 791 25.52 4.20 12.16
N PRO A 792 26.61 3.51 11.78
CA PRO A 792 26.91 2.18 12.30
C PRO A 792 27.35 2.21 13.78
N ASP A 793 27.28 1.04 14.41
CA ASP A 793 27.82 0.78 15.76
C ASP A 793 27.11 1.57 16.88
N CYS A 794 25.82 1.82 16.66
CA CYS A 794 24.86 2.33 17.63
C CYS A 794 24.36 1.19 18.54
N TYR A 795 24.23 1.45 19.84
CA TYR A 795 23.77 0.47 20.82
C TYR A 795 22.37 0.81 21.33
N TRP A 796 21.50 -0.19 21.47
CA TRP A 796 20.24 0.00 22.17
C TRP A 796 19.74 -1.29 22.81
N LYS A 797 19.43 -1.23 24.09
CA LYS A 797 18.83 -2.32 24.84
C LYS A 797 17.78 -1.78 25.80
N ASN A 798 16.50 -2.12 25.60
CA ASN A 798 15.48 -1.73 26.57
C ASN A 798 15.54 -2.67 27.80
N PRO A 799 15.84 -2.17 29.02
CA PRO A 799 15.89 -2.99 30.23
C PRO A 799 14.52 -3.56 30.63
N ALA A 800 13.44 -2.90 30.24
CA ALA A 800 12.06 -3.29 30.59
C ALA A 800 11.48 -4.36 29.66
N GLU A 801 12.09 -4.60 28.50
CA GLU A 801 11.61 -5.58 27.52
C GLU A 801 12.32 -6.93 27.66
N ARG A 802 11.57 -8.01 27.41
CA ARG A 802 12.17 -9.36 27.34
C ARG A 802 13.12 -9.46 26.14
N PRO A 803 14.20 -10.27 26.22
CA PRO A 803 15.12 -10.48 25.11
C PRO A 803 14.36 -10.86 23.84
N THR A 804 14.61 -10.12 22.75
CA THR A 804 13.92 -10.37 21.48
C THR A 804 14.41 -11.68 20.87
N PRO A 805 13.53 -12.61 20.44
CA PRO A 805 13.95 -13.88 19.85
C PRO A 805 14.85 -13.67 18.64
N GLY A 806 16.06 -14.21 18.67
CA GLY A 806 17.03 -14.12 17.57
C GLY A 806 17.92 -12.87 17.56
N CYS A 807 17.75 -11.93 18.49
CA CYS A 807 18.67 -10.81 18.70
C CYS A 807 19.66 -11.19 19.81
N THR A 808 20.90 -11.54 19.44
CA THR A 808 21.97 -11.83 20.41
C THR A 808 22.86 -10.61 20.63
N LYS A 809 22.94 -9.71 19.66
CA LYS A 809 23.74 -8.48 19.70
C LYS A 809 22.83 -7.25 19.71
N PHE A 810 23.12 -6.29 20.61
CA PHE A 810 22.33 -5.04 20.75
C PHE A 810 22.94 -3.85 19.99
N PHE A 811 23.93 -4.12 19.14
CA PHE A 811 24.52 -3.13 18.23
C PHE A 811 23.85 -3.16 16.85
N GLY A 812 23.87 -2.02 16.16
CA GLY A 812 23.27 -1.90 14.84
C GLY A 812 23.59 -0.58 14.15
N ASN A 813 22.88 -0.32 13.06
CA ASN A 813 22.91 0.93 12.32
C ASN A 813 21.70 1.79 12.72
N GLY A 814 21.93 3.05 13.11
CA GLY A 814 20.91 4.00 13.54
C GLY A 814 20.74 5.18 12.58
N TRP A 815 19.51 5.66 12.37
CA TRP A 815 19.25 6.90 11.64
C TRP A 815 18.11 7.69 12.25
N TRP A 816 18.17 9.01 12.05
CA TRP A 816 17.24 9.97 12.61
C TRP A 816 16.22 10.43 11.59
N ILE A 817 14.95 10.44 11.98
CA ILE A 817 13.85 11.06 11.24
C ILE A 817 13.38 12.27 12.06
N PRO A 818 13.39 13.48 11.47
CA PRO A 818 13.16 14.72 12.22
C PRO A 818 11.70 14.90 12.67
N PHE A 819 10.72 14.31 11.98
CA PHE A 819 9.32 14.54 12.31
C PHE A 819 8.34 13.42 11.90
N PRO A 820 7.48 12.94 12.83
CA PRO A 820 7.70 12.98 14.27
C PRO A 820 9.11 12.54 14.63
N PRO A 821 9.76 13.17 15.63
CA PRO A 821 11.08 12.76 16.08
C PRO A 821 11.14 11.27 16.33
N THR A 822 11.94 10.58 15.52
CA THR A 822 12.00 9.12 15.53
C THR A 822 13.43 8.68 15.28
N LEU A 823 13.99 7.94 16.24
CA LEU A 823 15.26 7.25 16.07
C LEU A 823 14.97 5.81 15.67
N VAL A 824 15.48 5.39 14.53
CA VAL A 824 15.33 4.03 14.02
C VAL A 824 16.66 3.31 14.11
N ILE A 825 16.64 2.08 14.63
CA ILE A 825 17.82 1.25 14.82
C ILE A 825 17.57 -0.11 14.17
N ARG A 826 18.46 -0.51 13.27
CA ARG A 826 18.49 -1.86 12.72
C ARG A 826 19.64 -2.64 13.35
N TYR A 827 19.30 -3.63 14.19
CA TYR A 827 20.30 -4.49 14.82
C TYR A 827 21.08 -5.32 13.79
N ASP A 828 22.35 -5.62 14.11
CA ASP A 828 23.24 -6.41 13.26
C ASP A 828 22.71 -7.83 12.99
N ASP A 829 22.10 -8.45 13.99
CA ASP A 829 21.57 -9.81 13.92
C ASP A 829 20.07 -9.91 14.23
N GLY A 830 19.41 -8.78 14.50
CA GLY A 830 18.04 -8.70 14.98
C GLY A 830 17.08 -7.89 14.09
N PRO A 831 15.85 -7.65 14.58
CA PRO A 831 14.84 -6.86 13.87
C PRO A 831 15.14 -5.36 13.91
N LEU A 832 14.30 -4.57 13.23
CA LEU A 832 14.30 -3.11 13.33
C LEU A 832 13.59 -2.68 14.63
N LYS A 833 14.09 -1.64 15.30
CA LYS A 833 13.51 -1.03 16.49
C LYS A 833 13.33 0.47 16.27
N VAL A 834 12.24 1.03 16.76
CA VAL A 834 11.85 2.42 16.58
C VAL A 834 11.64 3.07 17.95
N LEU A 835 12.29 4.20 18.20
CA LEU A 835 12.23 4.97 19.45
C LEU A 835 11.60 6.33 19.17
N ARG A 836 10.60 6.72 19.97
CA ARG A 836 9.81 7.95 19.77
C ARG A 836 9.60 8.75 21.06
N GLU A 837 9.52 8.09 22.20
CA GLU A 837 9.28 8.76 23.48
C GLU A 837 10.57 9.37 24.02
N MET A 838 10.45 10.51 24.71
CA MET A 838 11.61 11.25 25.22
C MET A 838 12.48 10.42 26.15
N SER A 839 11.87 9.62 27.03
CA SER A 839 12.59 8.72 27.96
C SER A 839 13.47 7.71 27.24
N ASP A 840 13.02 7.17 26.11
CA ASP A 840 13.78 6.20 25.33
C ASP A 840 14.97 6.86 24.63
N LEU A 841 14.79 8.10 24.14
CA LEU A 841 15.86 8.88 23.51
C LEU A 841 16.95 9.27 24.51
N GLU A 842 16.57 9.69 25.72
CA GLU A 842 17.52 9.97 26.81
C GLU A 842 18.27 8.70 27.24
N LEU A 843 17.54 7.60 27.41
CA LEU A 843 18.14 6.30 27.72
C LEU A 843 19.11 5.88 26.63
N TYR A 844 18.76 6.10 25.35
CA TYR A 844 19.63 5.78 24.22
C TYR A 844 20.94 6.57 24.27
N VAL A 845 20.87 7.88 24.52
CA VAL A 845 22.06 8.72 24.68
C VAL A 845 22.91 8.26 25.86
N SER A 846 22.29 7.96 27.01
CA SER A 846 23.01 7.51 28.21
C SER A 846 23.71 6.16 27.99
N GLN A 847 23.07 5.20 27.31
CA GLN A 847 23.66 3.91 26.98
C GLN A 847 24.85 4.05 26.03
N ASN A 848 24.71 4.88 24.99
CA ASN A 848 25.77 5.08 24.00
C ASN A 848 26.94 5.94 24.51
N SER A 849 26.73 6.66 25.62
CA SER A 849 27.77 7.40 26.34
C SER A 849 28.43 6.58 27.45
N ASN A 850 27.97 5.35 27.70
CA ASN A 850 28.58 4.47 28.69
C ASN A 850 30.00 4.05 28.22
N PRO A 851 31.04 4.17 29.07
CA PRO A 851 32.40 3.77 28.73
C PRO A 851 32.55 2.33 28.21
N ASP A 852 31.70 1.40 28.64
CA ASP A 852 31.74 0.00 28.18
C ASP A 852 31.28 -0.13 26.73
N VAL A 853 30.20 0.58 26.38
CA VAL A 853 29.66 0.63 25.03
C VAL A 853 30.61 1.40 24.11
N GLU A 854 31.23 2.48 24.60
CA GLU A 854 32.22 3.25 23.85
C GLU A 854 33.45 2.40 23.49
N ARG A 855 33.99 1.63 24.44
CA ARG A 855 35.10 0.69 24.20
C ARG A 855 34.74 -0.35 23.14
N SER A 856 33.56 -0.94 23.26
CA SER A 856 33.04 -1.91 22.29
C SER A 856 32.90 -1.29 20.90
N ARG A 857 32.40 -0.05 20.81
CA ARG A 857 32.32 0.71 19.54
C ARG A 857 33.70 0.95 18.93
N GLN A 858 34.70 1.32 19.74
CA GLN A 858 36.07 1.53 19.24
C GLN A 858 36.67 0.23 18.66
N ILE A 859 36.42 -0.92 19.28
CA ILE A 859 36.82 -2.24 18.77
C ILE A 859 36.14 -2.50 17.41
N ARG A 860 34.83 -2.26 17.33
CA ARG A 860 34.05 -2.45 16.08
C ARG A 860 34.56 -1.56 14.94
N MET A 861 34.88 -0.29 15.24
CA MET A 861 35.50 0.64 14.30
C MET A 861 36.88 0.17 13.82
N ALA A 862 37.71 -0.35 14.73
CA ALA A 862 39.00 -0.93 14.37
C ALA A 862 38.85 -2.15 13.44
N LEU A 863 37.85 -3.01 13.67
CA LEU A 863 37.54 -4.13 12.78
C LEU A 863 37.06 -3.66 11.40
N ARG A 864 36.24 -2.59 11.33
CA ARG A 864 35.85 -1.95 10.05
C ARG A 864 37.05 -1.41 9.27
N ALA A 865 38.04 -0.83 9.96
CA ALA A 865 39.29 -0.37 9.34
C ALA A 865 40.09 -1.51 8.69
N LEU A 866 39.97 -2.73 9.21
CA LEU A 866 40.63 -3.92 8.69
C LEU A 866 39.85 -4.61 7.56
N ASN A 867 38.63 -4.16 7.22
CA ASN A 867 37.83 -4.80 6.19
C ASN A 867 38.52 -4.76 4.81
N GLY A 868 38.58 -5.92 4.15
CA GLY A 868 39.28 -6.13 2.88
C GLY A 868 40.81 -5.99 2.98
N GLN A 869 41.37 -5.84 4.19
CA GLN A 869 42.82 -5.72 4.37
C GLN A 869 43.46 -7.07 4.63
N ARG A 870 44.74 -7.17 4.24
CA ARG A 870 45.58 -8.32 4.59
C ARG A 870 46.11 -8.14 6.01
N VAL A 871 45.52 -8.87 6.95
CA VAL A 871 45.83 -8.83 8.37
C VAL A 871 46.83 -9.91 8.76
N THR A 872 47.60 -9.66 9.82
CA THR A 872 48.55 -10.61 10.40
C THR A 872 47.90 -11.31 11.58
N TRP A 873 47.66 -12.61 11.45
CA TRP A 873 47.25 -13.50 12.53
C TRP A 873 47.75 -14.91 12.24
N PRO A 874 48.57 -15.51 13.12
CA PRO A 874 49.05 -16.87 12.92
C PRO A 874 47.93 -17.87 13.21
N TYR A 875 47.60 -18.71 12.24
CA TYR A 875 46.58 -19.75 12.37
C TYR A 875 47.09 -21.08 11.81
N VAL A 876 46.94 -22.15 12.59
CA VAL A 876 47.31 -23.50 12.16
C VAL A 876 46.04 -24.25 11.79
N HIS A 877 45.80 -24.42 10.49
CA HIS A 877 44.65 -25.18 10.03
C HIS A 877 44.99 -26.67 10.05
N THR A 878 44.20 -27.47 10.76
CA THR A 878 44.34 -28.93 10.75
C THR A 878 43.23 -29.56 9.94
N TYR A 879 43.58 -30.34 8.93
CA TYR A 879 42.63 -31.10 8.14
C TYR A 879 43.10 -32.55 8.02
N PHE A 880 42.13 -33.45 7.85
CA PHE A 880 42.40 -34.88 7.76
C PHE A 880 42.60 -35.28 6.30
N ILE A 881 43.77 -35.82 5.98
CA ILE A 881 44.08 -36.41 4.68
C ILE A 881 43.93 -37.93 4.79
N GLY A 882 43.11 -38.52 3.92
CA GLY A 882 42.92 -39.97 3.82
C GLY A 882 42.15 -40.37 2.55
N ALA A 883 42.49 -41.51 1.97
CA ALA A 883 41.88 -41.98 0.73
C ALA A 883 40.39 -42.35 0.92
N ARG A 884 39.49 -41.68 0.19
CA ARG A 884 38.09 -42.12 0.05
C ARG A 884 38.00 -43.20 -1.02
N PHE A 885 38.27 -44.46 -0.67
CA PHE A 885 37.91 -45.57 -1.56
C PHE A 885 36.39 -45.83 -1.47
N PRO A 886 35.71 -46.10 -2.61
CA PRO A 886 34.29 -46.45 -2.63
C PRO A 886 34.02 -47.71 -1.79
N ARG A 887 32.84 -47.74 -1.16
CA ARG A 887 32.40 -48.57 -0.04
C ARG A 887 32.49 -50.11 -0.22
N SER A 888 32.95 -50.63 -1.35
CA SER A 888 32.86 -52.07 -1.67
C SER A 888 34.05 -52.92 -1.24
N TRP A 889 35.23 -52.36 -0.92
CA TRP A 889 36.41 -53.15 -0.56
C TRP A 889 36.94 -52.73 0.82
N GLY A 890 36.95 -53.66 1.78
CA GLY A 890 37.16 -53.46 3.21
C GLY A 890 38.55 -53.00 3.66
N GLY A 891 39.06 -51.89 3.12
CA GLY A 891 40.31 -51.26 3.55
C GLY A 891 40.15 -50.46 4.84
N LYS A 892 41.11 -50.59 5.78
CA LYS A 892 41.19 -49.78 7.00
C LYS A 892 41.33 -48.30 6.65
N ARG A 893 40.40 -47.48 7.16
CA ARG A 893 40.45 -46.02 7.03
C ARG A 893 41.57 -45.49 7.91
N TYR A 894 42.61 -44.92 7.32
CA TYR A 894 43.57 -44.10 8.06
C TYR A 894 43.21 -42.62 7.87
N LYS A 895 43.21 -41.86 8.96
CA LYS A 895 43.08 -40.39 8.96
C LYS A 895 44.42 -39.85 9.43
N VAL A 896 45.22 -39.30 8.53
CA VAL A 896 46.41 -38.53 8.93
C VAL A 896 45.95 -37.10 9.15
N GLN A 897 46.20 -36.56 10.34
CA GLN A 897 45.99 -35.14 10.62
C GLN A 897 47.21 -34.38 10.10
N THR A 898 46.99 -33.48 9.13
CA THR A 898 48.03 -32.59 8.63
C THR A 898 47.73 -31.17 9.08
N SER A 899 48.76 -30.45 9.54
CA SER A 899 48.68 -29.06 9.95
C SER A 899 49.37 -28.18 8.92
N VAL A 900 48.68 -27.12 8.46
CA VAL A 900 49.27 -26.10 7.58
C VAL A 900 49.27 -24.77 8.33
N PRO A 901 50.45 -24.17 8.59
CA PRO A 901 50.54 -22.88 9.27
C PRO A 901 50.33 -21.74 8.28
N TYR A 902 49.42 -20.84 8.61
CA TYR A 902 49.20 -19.58 7.91
C TYR A 902 49.63 -18.41 8.79
N LYS A 903 50.16 -17.34 8.18
CA LYS A 903 50.62 -16.13 8.89
C LYS A 903 49.76 -14.89 8.61
N GLN A 904 49.09 -14.85 7.47
CA GLN A 904 48.32 -13.70 6.99
C GLN A 904 46.98 -14.17 6.43
N ALA A 905 45.94 -13.37 6.64
CA ALA A 905 44.61 -13.58 6.08
C ALA A 905 44.08 -12.28 5.51
N VAL A 906 43.03 -12.35 4.69
CA VAL A 906 42.21 -11.17 4.38
C VAL A 906 41.03 -11.15 5.34
N LEU A 907 40.86 -10.07 6.09
CA LEU A 907 39.68 -9.87 6.95
C LEU A 907 38.52 -9.39 6.08
N ARG A 908 37.37 -10.05 6.19
CA ARG A 908 36.13 -9.69 5.51
C ARG A 908 35.01 -9.55 6.53
N ILE A 909 34.23 -8.49 6.39
CA ILE A 909 33.00 -8.28 7.15
C ILE A 909 31.81 -8.73 6.31
N LYS A 910 30.97 -9.59 6.87
CA LYS A 910 29.67 -9.97 6.29
C LYS A 910 28.61 -8.99 6.79
N ASN A 911 28.15 -8.14 5.90
CA ASN A 911 27.05 -7.21 6.16
C ASN A 911 25.71 -7.89 5.83
N ARG A 912 24.67 -7.54 6.60
CA ARG A 912 23.28 -7.95 6.34
C ARG A 912 22.45 -6.82 5.72
N GLY A 913 22.79 -5.57 6.04
CA GLY A 913 22.23 -4.36 5.44
C GLY A 913 23.04 -3.82 4.26
N ASP A 914 22.39 -3.01 3.42
CA ASP A 914 23.02 -2.25 2.34
C ASP A 914 22.78 -0.74 2.54
N MET A 915 23.78 -0.02 3.02
CA MET A 915 23.81 1.44 3.17
C MET A 915 25.19 1.97 2.78
N ILE A 916 25.40 2.23 1.49
CA ILE A 916 26.68 2.72 0.98
C ILE A 916 26.72 4.26 1.04
N TRP A 917 27.75 4.82 1.66
CA TRP A 917 28.04 6.25 1.68
C TRP A 917 29.51 6.51 1.33
N GLN A 918 29.78 7.31 0.30
CA GLN A 918 31.14 7.61 -0.19
C GLN A 918 32.03 6.36 -0.38
N GLY A 919 31.44 5.25 -0.82
CA GLY A 919 32.14 3.97 -1.04
C GLY A 919 32.35 3.11 0.21
N LEU A 920 31.97 3.58 1.40
CA LEU A 920 31.98 2.81 2.65
C LEU A 920 30.61 2.17 2.88
N GLN A 921 30.60 0.89 3.27
CA GLN A 921 29.38 0.18 3.66
C GLN A 921 29.09 0.42 5.15
N LEU A 922 28.01 1.15 5.42
CA LEU A 922 27.57 1.54 6.75
C LEU A 922 26.37 0.69 7.26
N GLY A 923 25.86 -0.24 6.44
CA GLY A 923 24.73 -1.08 6.80
C GLY A 923 24.99 -2.01 7.99
N SER A 924 23.92 -2.55 8.57
CA SER A 924 23.96 -3.49 9.69
C SER A 924 24.67 -4.80 9.35
N GLY A 925 25.18 -5.46 10.38
CA GLY A 925 25.91 -6.72 10.29
C GLY A 925 27.41 -6.50 10.49
N LEU A 926 27.99 -7.21 11.46
CA LEU A 926 29.41 -7.18 11.77
C LEU A 926 29.94 -8.60 12.04
N ASP A 927 29.60 -9.54 11.16
CA ASP A 927 30.11 -10.91 11.27
C ASP A 927 31.49 -11.00 10.58
N ILE A 928 32.53 -11.29 11.37
CA ILE A 928 33.94 -11.27 10.92
C ILE A 928 34.37 -12.63 10.37
N GLU A 929 35.07 -12.62 9.24
CA GLU A 929 35.67 -13.78 8.62
C GLU A 929 37.12 -13.51 8.20
N LEU A 930 38.02 -14.44 8.53
CA LEU A 930 39.41 -14.43 8.08
C LEU A 930 39.60 -15.45 6.97
N ILE A 931 40.01 -14.98 5.80
CA ILE A 931 40.24 -15.79 4.60
C ILE A 931 41.75 -15.99 4.43
N TYR A 932 42.23 -17.20 4.73
CA TYR A 932 43.64 -17.57 4.58
C TYR A 932 43.94 -18.15 3.19
N ASP A 933 43.03 -18.98 2.68
CA ASP A 933 43.06 -19.56 1.33
C ASP A 933 41.63 -19.82 0.85
N ARG A 934 41.42 -20.23 -0.41
CA ARG A 934 40.08 -20.49 -0.99
C ARG A 934 39.24 -21.44 -0.13
N ASP A 935 39.89 -22.46 0.44
CA ASP A 935 39.24 -23.51 1.24
C ASP A 935 39.39 -23.31 2.76
N VAL A 936 40.11 -22.27 3.21
CA VAL A 936 40.38 -22.03 4.65
C VAL A 936 39.84 -20.66 5.06
N GLN A 937 38.62 -20.69 5.61
CA GLN A 937 37.90 -19.53 6.14
C GLN A 937 37.52 -19.80 7.58
N VAL A 938 37.83 -18.88 8.48
CA VAL A 938 37.53 -19.00 9.92
C VAL A 938 36.85 -17.76 10.46
N ASP A 939 36.10 -17.91 11.54
CA ASP A 939 35.38 -16.82 12.20
C ASP A 939 36.27 -15.98 13.12
N GLY A 940 35.67 -14.93 13.71
CA GLY A 940 36.33 -14.07 14.68
C GLY A 940 36.69 -14.74 16.02
N GLY A 941 36.10 -15.91 16.32
CA GLY A 941 36.38 -16.63 17.57
C GLY A 941 37.84 -17.06 17.67
N VAL A 942 38.52 -17.27 16.54
CA VAL A 942 39.94 -17.67 16.47
C VAL A 942 40.90 -16.63 17.06
N PHE A 943 40.52 -15.36 17.10
CA PHE A 943 41.28 -14.31 17.78
C PHE A 943 40.59 -13.79 19.04
N GLY A 944 39.59 -14.50 19.56
CA GLY A 944 38.92 -14.18 20.82
C GLY A 944 37.90 -13.05 20.72
N LEU A 945 37.23 -12.88 19.58
CA LEU A 945 36.06 -12.00 19.47
C LEU A 945 34.83 -12.71 20.07
N ASP A 946 34.19 -12.09 21.06
CA ASP A 946 32.90 -12.53 21.63
C ASP A 946 31.74 -11.67 21.09
N ASP A 947 30.50 -12.05 21.43
CA ASP A 947 29.30 -11.35 20.93
C ASP A 947 29.11 -9.95 21.53
N ASP A 948 29.67 -9.72 22.72
CA ASP A 948 29.63 -8.43 23.45
C ASP A 948 30.77 -7.49 23.04
N TYR A 949 31.71 -7.94 22.20
CA TYR A 949 32.90 -7.19 21.78
C TYR A 949 33.82 -6.77 22.94
N ASN A 950 33.93 -7.61 23.96
CA ASN A 950 34.86 -7.37 25.06
C ASN A 950 36.30 -7.53 24.60
N LEU A 951 37.20 -6.71 25.16
CA LEU A 951 38.63 -6.78 24.85
C LEU A 951 39.27 -8.01 25.51
N THR A 952 39.30 -9.15 24.82
CA THR A 952 40.03 -10.35 25.28
C THR A 952 41.53 -10.21 25.02
N PRO A 953 42.41 -10.95 25.73
CA PRO A 953 43.86 -10.91 25.50
C PRO A 953 44.26 -11.28 24.06
N SER A 954 43.56 -12.23 23.44
CA SER A 954 43.77 -12.62 22.05
C SER A 954 43.36 -11.51 21.08
N LEU A 955 42.24 -10.83 21.36
CA LEU A 955 41.77 -9.71 20.54
C LEU A 955 42.69 -8.51 20.65
N ALA A 956 43.15 -8.18 21.86
CA ALA A 956 44.15 -7.15 22.09
C ALA A 956 45.42 -7.44 21.28
N ARG A 957 45.94 -8.67 21.34
CA ARG A 957 47.09 -9.09 20.52
C ARG A 957 46.84 -8.93 19.03
N PHE A 958 45.66 -9.33 18.54
CA PHE A 958 45.28 -9.19 17.14
C PHE A 958 45.26 -7.72 16.69
N LEU A 959 44.66 -6.83 17.49
CA LEU A 959 44.62 -5.40 17.21
C LEU A 959 46.02 -4.77 17.23
N THR A 960 46.88 -5.16 18.18
CA THR A 960 48.28 -4.70 18.26
C THR A 960 49.08 -5.11 17.04
N LEU A 961 48.96 -6.36 16.58
CA LEU A 961 49.66 -6.84 15.37
C LEU A 961 49.26 -6.07 14.10
N ASN A 962 48.06 -5.49 14.07
CA ASN A 962 47.50 -4.79 12.92
C ASN A 962 47.34 -3.28 13.15
N GLN A 963 47.97 -2.73 14.19
CA GLN A 963 47.79 -1.34 14.63
C GLN A 963 48.13 -0.31 13.53
N ALA A 964 49.17 -0.56 12.74
CA ALA A 964 49.57 0.34 11.66
C ALA A 964 48.48 0.45 10.57
N LEU A 965 47.79 -0.66 10.26
CA LEU A 965 46.68 -0.67 9.30
C LEU A 965 45.45 0.06 9.85
N ILE A 966 45.14 -0.17 11.14
CA ILE A 966 44.01 0.46 11.80
C ILE A 966 44.21 1.98 11.84
N SER A 967 45.34 2.44 12.37
CA SER A 967 45.65 3.87 12.47
C SER A 967 45.69 4.58 11.12
N GLY A 968 46.13 3.91 10.06
CA GLY A 968 46.15 4.46 8.71
C GLY A 968 44.76 4.64 8.07
N LYS A 969 43.74 3.86 8.46
CA LYS A 969 42.40 3.88 7.84
C LYS A 969 41.28 4.43 8.73
N LEU A 970 41.50 4.44 10.04
CA LEU A 970 40.47 4.84 11.00
C LEU A 970 40.04 6.30 10.77
N ALA A 971 41.00 7.20 10.52
CA ALA A 971 40.73 8.60 10.24
C ALA A 971 39.83 8.79 9.00
N ASP A 972 40.05 8.01 7.95
CA ASP A 972 39.23 8.07 6.73
C ASP A 972 37.80 7.60 7.01
N ILE A 973 37.63 6.50 7.76
CA ILE A 973 36.31 5.96 8.12
C ILE A 973 35.55 6.95 9.02
N GLU A 974 36.21 7.50 10.03
CA GLU A 974 35.63 8.52 10.91
C GLU A 974 35.21 9.76 10.12
N ALA A 975 36.03 10.21 9.16
CA ALA A 975 35.69 11.32 8.28
C ALA A 975 34.44 11.03 7.42
N VAL A 976 34.31 9.81 6.89
CA VAL A 976 33.14 9.39 6.10
C VAL A 976 31.88 9.33 6.96
N ILE A 977 31.96 8.76 8.18
CA ILE A 977 30.82 8.71 9.13
C ILE A 977 30.44 10.13 9.58
N HIS A 978 31.42 10.98 9.88
CA HIS A 978 31.18 12.37 10.22
C HIS A 978 30.53 13.12 9.06
N SER A 979 30.96 12.89 7.82
CA SER A 979 30.34 13.46 6.62
C SER A 979 28.88 13.00 6.45
N TYR A 980 28.58 11.72 6.75
CA TYR A 980 27.22 11.19 6.72
C TYR A 980 26.31 11.90 7.73
N ARG A 981 26.77 12.02 8.99
CA ARG A 981 26.03 12.72 10.06
C ARG A 981 25.82 14.20 9.73
N LYS A 982 26.89 14.88 9.30
CA LYS A 982 26.85 16.30 8.92
C LYS A 982 25.86 16.54 7.77
N HIS A 983 25.84 15.67 6.77
CA HIS A 983 24.93 15.77 5.64
C HIS A 983 23.46 15.68 6.09
N HIS A 984 23.08 14.60 6.79
CA HIS A 984 21.69 14.43 7.23
C HIS A 984 21.26 15.45 8.29
N LYS A 985 22.17 15.87 9.18
CA LYS A 985 21.89 16.97 10.12
C LYS A 985 21.62 18.28 9.37
N ALA A 986 22.41 18.60 8.35
CA ALA A 986 22.20 19.78 7.52
C ALA A 986 20.90 19.69 6.74
N GLU A 987 20.56 18.52 6.18
CA GLU A 987 19.30 18.30 5.49
C GLU A 987 18.09 18.44 6.42
N CYS A 988 18.11 17.84 7.62
CA CYS A 988 17.07 17.99 8.63
C CYS A 988 16.83 19.46 9.00
N ARG A 989 17.90 20.21 9.25
CA ARG A 989 17.83 21.66 9.55
C ARG A 989 17.28 22.44 8.35
N MET A 990 17.78 22.16 7.15
CA MET A 990 17.30 22.79 5.92
C MET A 990 15.80 22.55 5.71
N LYS A 991 15.31 21.33 5.96
CA LYS A 991 13.89 21.00 5.87
C LYS A 991 13.04 21.77 6.89
N GLU A 992 13.50 21.87 8.14
CA GLU A 992 12.82 22.66 9.18
C GLU A 992 12.83 24.17 8.86
N ASP A 993 13.94 24.68 8.32
CA ASP A 993 14.12 26.09 7.97
C ASP A 993 13.27 26.52 6.76
N VAL A 994 13.08 25.63 5.78
CA VAL A 994 12.28 25.91 4.57
C VAL A 994 10.78 26.03 4.91
N LEU A 995 10.25 25.09 5.70
CA LEU A 995 8.86 25.15 6.18
C LEU A 995 8.72 24.36 7.48
N SER A 996 8.21 25.02 8.51
CA SER A 996 8.10 24.45 9.85
C SER A 996 7.06 23.32 9.91
N TYR A 997 7.26 22.34 10.81
CA TYR A 997 6.29 21.25 10.99
C TYR A 997 4.98 21.74 11.61
N ARG A 998 4.99 22.86 12.33
CA ARG A 998 3.79 23.47 12.92
C ARG A 998 2.90 24.18 11.90
N PHE A 999 3.40 24.46 10.68
CA PHE A 999 2.62 25.15 9.65
C PHE A 999 1.25 24.50 9.40
N LEU A 1000 1.19 23.16 9.36
CA LEU A 1000 -0.08 22.46 9.14
C LEU A 1000 -1.08 22.69 10.29
N SER A 1001 -0.62 22.71 11.54
CA SER A 1001 -1.49 22.86 12.71
C SER A 1001 -1.99 24.29 12.91
N PHE A 1002 -1.14 25.30 12.66
CA PHE A 1002 -1.45 26.71 12.96
C PHE A 1002 -1.96 27.52 11.76
N VAL A 1003 -1.62 27.15 10.52
CA VAL A 1003 -2.04 27.90 9.31
C VAL A 1003 -3.00 27.05 8.48
N TYR A 1004 -2.60 25.83 8.13
CA TYR A 1004 -3.36 24.99 7.20
C TYR A 1004 -4.68 24.47 7.79
N ASN A 1005 -4.69 24.09 9.08
CA ASN A 1005 -5.87 23.51 9.75
C ASN A 1005 -6.75 24.52 10.49
N GLN A 1006 -6.30 25.77 10.63
CA GLN A 1006 -6.97 26.83 11.38
C GLN A 1006 -7.31 28.02 10.46
N PRO A 1007 -8.47 28.00 9.78
CA PRO A 1007 -8.96 29.16 9.04
C PRO A 1007 -9.19 30.34 9.99
N ARG A 1008 -8.60 31.50 9.67
CA ARG A 1008 -8.72 32.73 10.46
C ARG A 1008 -8.69 33.97 9.57
N SER A 1009 -9.21 35.07 10.08
CA SER A 1009 -9.13 36.38 9.43
C SER A 1009 -7.68 36.84 9.27
N LEU A 1010 -7.46 37.86 8.43
CA LEU A 1010 -6.13 38.34 8.06
C LEU A 1010 -5.33 38.85 9.28
N ASP A 1011 -6.01 39.40 10.28
CA ASP A 1011 -5.42 40.02 11.46
C ASP A 1011 -4.50 39.03 12.19
N GLY A 1012 -3.19 39.30 12.17
CA GLY A 1012 -2.17 38.47 12.80
C GLY A 1012 -1.81 37.17 12.06
N LEU A 1013 -2.43 36.82 10.92
CA LEU A 1013 -2.06 35.60 10.16
C LEU A 1013 -0.68 35.76 9.50
N ALA A 1014 -0.46 36.88 8.81
CA ALA A 1014 0.84 37.19 8.21
C ALA A 1014 1.90 37.38 9.31
N GLU A 1015 1.59 38.11 10.37
CA GLU A 1015 2.51 38.35 11.50
C GLU A 1015 2.88 37.06 12.22
N SER A 1016 1.91 36.19 12.53
CA SER A 1016 2.18 34.89 13.15
C SER A 1016 2.99 33.97 12.25
N SER A 1017 2.77 34.02 10.92
CA SER A 1017 3.56 33.26 9.94
C SER A 1017 4.98 33.81 9.78
N ILE A 1018 5.16 35.14 9.83
CA ILE A 1018 6.48 35.78 9.82
C ILE A 1018 7.26 35.45 11.10
N ALA A 1019 6.58 35.49 12.25
CA ALA A 1019 7.16 35.09 13.52
C ALA A 1019 7.48 33.58 13.53
N SER A 1020 6.73 32.77 12.78
CA SER A 1020 6.84 31.32 12.87
C SER A 1020 7.79 30.65 11.88
N GLU A 1021 7.80 31.11 10.63
CA GLU A 1021 8.54 30.53 9.52
C GLU A 1021 9.89 31.24 9.35
N ARG A 1022 10.92 30.54 8.84
CA ARG A 1022 12.28 31.12 8.65
C ARG A 1022 12.56 31.52 7.19
N ASP A 1023 12.11 30.71 6.23
CA ASP A 1023 12.35 30.96 4.80
C ASP A 1023 11.69 32.25 4.31
N LEU A 1024 12.48 33.09 3.64
CA LEU A 1024 12.02 34.36 3.10
C LEU A 1024 10.95 34.18 2.02
N ARG A 1025 11.02 33.13 1.20
CA ARG A 1025 10.04 32.86 0.15
C ARG A 1025 8.67 32.54 0.74
N VAL A 1026 8.65 31.80 1.86
CA VAL A 1026 7.39 31.52 2.58
C VAL A 1026 6.84 32.80 3.19
N ARG A 1027 7.67 33.59 3.88
CA ARG A 1027 7.25 34.89 4.45
C ARG A 1027 6.72 35.83 3.38
N GLN A 1028 7.42 35.95 2.26
CA GLN A 1028 7.02 36.76 1.10
C GLN A 1028 5.75 36.23 0.43
N LEU A 1029 5.58 34.90 0.35
CA LEU A 1029 4.36 34.29 -0.14
C LEU A 1029 3.17 34.65 0.76
N MET A 1030 3.33 34.56 2.08
CA MET A 1030 2.27 34.88 3.04
C MET A 1030 1.87 36.35 2.98
N VAL A 1031 2.84 37.28 2.98
CA VAL A 1031 2.59 38.73 2.88
C VAL A 1031 2.08 39.13 1.50
N GLY A 1032 2.67 38.59 0.43
CA GLY A 1032 2.27 38.89 -0.95
C GLY A 1032 0.90 38.34 -1.34
N SER A 1033 0.34 37.43 -0.53
CA SER A 1033 -0.93 36.74 -0.80
C SER A 1033 -2.04 37.12 0.18
N GLU A 1034 -1.93 38.24 0.90
CA GLU A 1034 -2.97 38.71 1.83
C GLU A 1034 -4.35 38.79 1.19
N THR A 1035 -4.43 39.26 -0.06
CA THR A 1035 -5.69 39.32 -0.82
C THR A 1035 -6.29 37.93 -1.10
N ILE A 1036 -5.44 36.92 -1.30
CA ILE A 1036 -5.85 35.52 -1.51
C ILE A 1036 -6.37 34.93 -0.19
N PHE A 1037 -5.67 35.14 0.91
CA PHE A 1037 -6.13 34.69 2.23
C PHE A 1037 -7.44 35.35 2.63
N LYS A 1038 -7.56 36.67 2.43
CA LYS A 1038 -8.79 37.41 2.66
C LYS A 1038 -9.95 36.86 1.81
N ALA A 1039 -9.77 36.72 0.51
CA ALA A 1039 -10.80 36.18 -0.38
C ALA A 1039 -11.18 34.73 -0.01
N THR A 1040 -10.21 33.90 0.36
CA THR A 1040 -10.45 32.51 0.76
C THR A 1040 -11.20 32.42 2.09
N TYR A 1041 -10.85 33.27 3.07
CA TYR A 1041 -11.58 33.35 4.33
C TYR A 1041 -13.00 33.91 4.14
N GLU A 1042 -13.17 34.94 3.31
CA GLU A 1042 -14.50 35.47 2.93
C GLU A 1042 -15.37 34.38 2.30
N ARG A 1043 -14.83 33.58 1.38
CA ARG A 1043 -15.52 32.41 0.80
C ARG A 1043 -15.96 31.43 1.87
N LEU A 1044 -15.08 31.09 2.80
CA LEU A 1044 -15.40 30.16 3.89
C LEU A 1044 -16.47 30.75 4.82
N ALA A 1045 -16.37 32.03 5.18
CA ALA A 1045 -17.31 32.71 6.08
C ALA A 1045 -18.72 32.81 5.46
N VAL A 1046 -18.83 33.14 4.16
CA VAL A 1046 -20.09 33.15 3.42
C VAL A 1046 -20.74 31.76 3.45
N VAL A 1047 -19.97 30.71 3.17
CA VAL A 1047 -20.48 29.33 3.18
C VAL A 1047 -20.91 28.92 4.58
N ALA A 1048 -20.13 29.27 5.60
CA ALA A 1048 -20.33 28.92 7.00
C ALA A 1048 -21.43 29.74 7.72
N THR A 1049 -22.12 30.66 7.03
CA THR A 1049 -23.11 31.57 7.64
C THR A 1049 -24.30 30.81 8.24
N THR A 1050 -24.82 29.80 7.55
CA THR A 1050 -25.92 28.96 8.03
C THR A 1050 -25.68 27.49 7.67
N PRO A 1051 -26.30 26.53 8.37
CA PRO A 1051 -26.25 25.12 7.96
C PRO A 1051 -26.77 24.89 6.53
N ALA A 1052 -27.74 25.70 6.07
CA ALA A 1052 -28.30 25.63 4.73
C ALA A 1052 -27.32 26.07 3.65
N THR A 1053 -26.59 27.17 3.86
CA THR A 1053 -25.52 27.64 2.96
C THR A 1053 -24.38 26.64 2.90
N THR A 1054 -23.98 26.07 4.04
CA THR A 1054 -22.93 25.04 4.11
C THR A 1054 -23.30 23.80 3.30
N TRP A 1055 -24.49 23.25 3.51
CA TRP A 1055 -24.95 22.08 2.76
C TRP A 1055 -25.09 22.36 1.26
N TRP A 1056 -25.65 23.53 0.90
CA TRP A 1056 -25.81 23.96 -0.49
C TRP A 1056 -24.47 24.04 -1.23
N TYR A 1057 -23.45 24.65 -0.60
CA TYR A 1057 -22.10 24.71 -1.17
C TYR A 1057 -21.52 23.31 -1.41
N ILE A 1058 -21.55 22.44 -0.40
CA ILE A 1058 -20.99 21.08 -0.50
C ILE A 1058 -21.68 20.30 -1.62
N PHE A 1059 -23.00 20.44 -1.77
CA PHE A 1059 -23.77 19.79 -2.83
C PHE A 1059 -23.30 20.22 -4.22
N TRP A 1060 -23.23 21.53 -4.48
CA TRP A 1060 -22.87 22.04 -5.81
C TRP A 1060 -21.38 21.83 -6.14
N ASP A 1061 -20.50 21.98 -5.15
CA ASP A 1061 -19.07 21.68 -5.33
C ASP A 1061 -18.84 20.20 -5.65
N ASP A 1062 -19.46 19.27 -4.91
CA ASP A 1062 -19.32 17.85 -5.22
C ASP A 1062 -19.94 17.48 -6.57
N LEU A 1063 -21.08 18.09 -6.91
CA LEU A 1063 -21.73 17.91 -8.21
C LEU A 1063 -20.82 18.34 -9.36
N TRP A 1064 -20.15 19.49 -9.22
CA TRP A 1064 -19.18 19.98 -10.21
C TRP A 1064 -18.05 18.98 -10.39
N ARG A 1065 -17.26 18.72 -9.33
CA ARG A 1065 -16.05 17.88 -9.36
C ARG A 1065 -16.27 16.50 -9.96
N ARG A 1066 -17.48 15.95 -9.78
CA ARG A 1066 -17.85 14.58 -10.18
C ARG A 1066 -18.56 14.47 -11.53
N ASN A 1067 -19.13 15.56 -12.05
CA ASN A 1067 -20.04 15.48 -13.21
C ASN A 1067 -19.72 16.47 -14.32
N TYR A 1068 -18.84 17.46 -14.13
CA TYR A 1068 -18.54 18.45 -15.16
C TYR A 1068 -18.05 17.82 -16.48
N GLY A 1069 -17.23 16.76 -16.42
CA GLY A 1069 -16.75 16.05 -17.61
C GLY A 1069 -17.83 15.27 -18.39
N ALA A 1070 -18.94 14.92 -17.73
CA ALA A 1070 -20.05 14.18 -18.34
C ALA A 1070 -21.16 15.12 -18.87
N ILE A 1071 -21.42 16.23 -18.17
CA ILE A 1071 -22.51 17.17 -18.45
C ILE A 1071 -21.94 18.41 -19.16
N LYS A 1072 -22.06 18.45 -20.49
CA LYS A 1072 -21.52 19.54 -21.33
C LYS A 1072 -22.02 20.94 -20.93
N ALA A 1073 -23.25 21.07 -20.48
CA ALA A 1073 -23.82 22.35 -20.07
C ALA A 1073 -23.15 22.94 -18.82
N LEU A 1074 -22.62 22.09 -17.91
CA LEU A 1074 -21.82 22.57 -16.79
C LEU A 1074 -20.51 23.21 -17.29
N GLN A 1075 -19.84 22.57 -18.25
CA GLN A 1075 -18.60 23.12 -18.84
C GLN A 1075 -18.86 24.42 -19.61
N LEU A 1076 -19.94 24.49 -20.39
CA LEU A 1076 -20.29 25.67 -21.17
C LEU A 1076 -20.56 26.88 -20.27
N HIS A 1077 -21.24 26.66 -19.14
CA HIS A 1077 -21.58 27.69 -18.16
C HIS A 1077 -20.70 27.57 -16.90
N ALA A 1078 -19.40 27.29 -17.06
CA ALA A 1078 -18.49 27.10 -15.93
C ALA A 1078 -18.54 28.23 -14.88
N PRO A 1079 -18.59 29.53 -15.24
CA PRO A 1079 -18.67 30.62 -14.25
C PRO A 1079 -19.90 30.57 -13.33
N ASP A 1080 -20.96 29.87 -13.76
CA ASP A 1080 -22.21 29.73 -13.02
C ASP A 1080 -22.23 28.49 -12.09
N PHE A 1081 -21.33 27.51 -12.30
CA PHE A 1081 -21.35 26.22 -11.59
C PHE A 1081 -20.05 25.87 -10.88
N ASP A 1082 -18.91 26.28 -11.40
CA ASP A 1082 -17.60 26.02 -10.82
C ASP A 1082 -17.42 26.84 -9.54
N PRO A 1083 -17.27 26.22 -8.35
CA PRO A 1083 -17.09 26.91 -7.06
C PRO A 1083 -15.84 27.80 -7.01
N HIS A 1084 -14.95 27.73 -7.99
CA HIS A 1084 -13.84 28.67 -8.11
C HIS A 1084 -14.27 30.06 -8.59
N TYR A 1085 -15.50 30.25 -9.07
CA TYR A 1085 -16.00 31.57 -9.47
C TYR A 1085 -16.91 32.17 -8.39
N PRO A 1086 -16.81 33.48 -8.11
CA PRO A 1086 -17.70 34.17 -7.17
C PRO A 1086 -19.17 34.17 -7.65
N THR A 1087 -19.42 34.09 -8.96
CA THR A 1087 -20.77 34.01 -9.55
C THR A 1087 -21.41 32.64 -9.45
N SER A 1088 -20.67 31.64 -8.96
CA SER A 1088 -21.16 30.27 -8.89
C SER A 1088 -22.42 30.15 -8.04
N ILE A 1089 -23.36 29.32 -8.51
CA ILE A 1089 -24.55 28.96 -7.75
C ILE A 1089 -24.20 28.31 -6.41
N ALA A 1090 -23.01 27.74 -6.25
CA ALA A 1090 -22.55 27.16 -4.98
C ALA A 1090 -22.59 28.15 -3.80
N TYR A 1091 -22.51 29.46 -4.07
CA TYR A 1091 -22.58 30.52 -3.05
C TYR A 1091 -23.97 31.16 -2.90
N HIS A 1092 -24.93 30.78 -3.74
CA HIS A 1092 -26.23 31.43 -3.86
C HIS A 1092 -27.35 30.40 -3.68
N PRO A 1093 -27.80 30.13 -2.44
CA PRO A 1093 -29.02 29.36 -2.23
C PRO A 1093 -30.22 30.04 -2.86
N LEU A 1094 -30.93 29.35 -3.75
CA LEU A 1094 -32.05 29.90 -4.49
C LEU A 1094 -33.39 29.27 -4.08
N PRO A 1095 -34.48 30.04 -4.04
CA PRO A 1095 -35.84 29.47 -4.00
C PRO A 1095 -36.12 28.54 -5.18
N ARG A 1096 -37.08 27.62 -5.00
CA ARG A 1096 -37.40 26.54 -5.96
C ARG A 1096 -37.63 27.03 -7.38
N THR A 1097 -38.42 28.08 -7.52
CA THR A 1097 -38.82 28.67 -8.80
C THR A 1097 -37.63 29.36 -9.48
N ALA A 1098 -36.80 30.05 -8.70
CA ALA A 1098 -35.58 30.71 -9.19
C ALA A 1098 -34.55 29.69 -9.69
N LEU A 1099 -34.32 28.59 -8.97
CA LEU A 1099 -33.42 27.53 -9.43
C LEU A 1099 -33.92 26.87 -10.72
N GLN A 1100 -35.22 26.61 -10.84
CA GLN A 1100 -35.78 26.05 -12.08
C GLN A 1100 -35.57 26.99 -13.26
N ALA A 1101 -35.80 28.29 -13.09
CA ALA A 1101 -35.54 29.29 -14.13
C ALA A 1101 -34.06 29.32 -14.50
N PHE A 1102 -33.17 29.33 -13.50
CA PHE A 1102 -31.71 29.30 -13.68
C PHE A 1102 -31.25 28.09 -14.50
N LEU A 1103 -31.71 26.89 -14.15
CA LEU A 1103 -31.38 25.66 -14.88
C LEU A 1103 -32.02 25.59 -16.27
N THR A 1104 -33.22 26.15 -16.45
CA THR A 1104 -33.90 26.22 -17.76
C THR A 1104 -33.12 27.10 -18.73
N GLN A 1105 -32.68 28.28 -18.27
CA GLN A 1105 -31.89 29.21 -19.08
C GLN A 1105 -30.56 28.62 -19.58
N ARG A 1106 -30.02 27.64 -18.84
CA ARG A 1106 -28.73 26.97 -19.13
C ARG A 1106 -28.90 25.60 -19.79
N GLY A 1107 -30.13 25.25 -20.20
CA GLY A 1107 -30.44 23.99 -20.90
C GLY A 1107 -30.27 22.73 -20.05
N LEU A 1108 -30.31 22.85 -18.72
CA LEU A 1108 -30.15 21.72 -17.78
C LEU A 1108 -31.47 21.14 -17.28
N PHE A 1109 -32.58 21.89 -17.42
CA PHE A 1109 -33.91 21.51 -16.95
C PHE A 1109 -34.99 21.92 -17.96
N HIS A 1110 -35.91 21.01 -18.25
CA HIS A 1110 -37.12 21.30 -19.04
C HIS A 1110 -38.38 21.05 -18.19
N LYS A 1111 -39.38 21.93 -18.32
CA LYS A 1111 -40.69 21.77 -17.63
C LYS A 1111 -41.37 20.44 -17.95
N VAL A 1112 -41.29 20.02 -19.21
CA VAL A 1112 -41.65 18.67 -19.64
C VAL A 1112 -40.34 17.89 -19.72
N PRO A 1113 -40.13 16.86 -18.87
CA PRO A 1113 -38.84 16.18 -18.78
C PRO A 1113 -38.51 15.51 -20.10
N GLN A 1114 -37.42 15.96 -20.74
CA GLN A 1114 -36.93 15.34 -21.96
C GLN A 1114 -36.11 14.10 -21.62
N TRP A 1115 -35.94 13.20 -22.59
CA TRP A 1115 -35.18 11.99 -22.33
C TRP A 1115 -33.71 12.30 -21.99
N HIS A 1116 -33.08 13.36 -22.49
CA HIS A 1116 -31.67 13.66 -22.22
C HIS A 1116 -31.40 14.51 -20.96
N ASP A 1117 -32.42 14.92 -20.20
CA ASP A 1117 -32.25 15.77 -19.01
C ASP A 1117 -31.60 15.05 -17.84
N PHE A 1118 -30.56 15.66 -17.24
CA PHE A 1118 -29.95 15.23 -15.98
C PHE A 1118 -30.73 15.74 -14.77
N PHE A 1119 -31.15 17.02 -14.78
CA PHE A 1119 -31.99 17.58 -13.73
C PHE A 1119 -33.47 17.41 -14.09
N HIS A 1120 -34.28 16.97 -13.15
CA HIS A 1120 -35.72 16.80 -13.31
C HIS A 1120 -36.45 17.14 -12.01
N SER A 1121 -37.79 17.28 -12.07
CA SER A 1121 -38.60 17.72 -10.93
C SER A 1121 -38.35 16.90 -9.67
N GLY A 1122 -38.33 15.56 -9.78
CA GLY A 1122 -38.03 14.68 -8.64
C GLY A 1122 -36.63 14.82 -8.02
N PHE A 1123 -35.57 15.02 -8.82
CA PHE A 1123 -34.21 15.22 -8.29
C PHE A 1123 -34.13 16.53 -7.53
N LEU A 1124 -34.76 17.58 -8.06
CA LEU A 1124 -34.84 18.84 -7.37
C LEU A 1124 -35.78 18.79 -6.15
N ASN A 1125 -36.85 17.99 -6.17
CA ASN A 1125 -37.67 17.73 -4.97
C ASN A 1125 -36.80 17.12 -3.85
N LYS A 1126 -35.90 16.20 -4.20
CA LYS A 1126 -34.95 15.61 -3.25
C LYS A 1126 -33.99 16.65 -2.65
N LEU A 1127 -33.53 17.60 -3.48
CA LEU A 1127 -32.69 18.72 -3.05
C LEU A 1127 -33.42 19.64 -2.06
N TYR A 1128 -34.61 20.14 -2.42
CA TYR A 1128 -35.37 21.06 -1.57
C TYR A 1128 -35.95 20.36 -0.33
N PHE A 1129 -36.25 19.07 -0.44
CA PHE A 1129 -36.58 18.25 0.72
C PHE A 1129 -35.43 18.28 1.73
N ARG A 1130 -34.19 17.98 1.29
CA ARG A 1130 -33.04 18.00 2.21
C ARG A 1130 -32.77 19.38 2.79
N LEU A 1131 -32.96 20.45 2.02
CA LEU A 1131 -32.87 21.82 2.54
C LEU A 1131 -33.92 22.12 3.61
N ASN A 1132 -35.17 21.67 3.40
CA ASN A 1132 -36.25 21.83 4.38
C ASN A 1132 -35.86 21.21 5.72
N GLU A 1133 -35.32 20.00 5.69
CA GLU A 1133 -34.86 19.28 6.88
C GLU A 1133 -33.66 19.97 7.55
N VAL A 1134 -32.76 20.58 6.78
CA VAL A 1134 -31.64 21.33 7.35
C VAL A 1134 -32.10 22.62 8.03
N VAL A 1135 -33.06 23.35 7.44
CA VAL A 1135 -33.54 24.65 7.94
C VAL A 1135 -34.52 24.50 9.10
N PHE A 1136 -35.44 23.53 9.02
CA PHE A 1136 -36.55 23.38 9.96
C PHE A 1136 -36.39 22.17 10.89
N ARG A 1137 -35.15 21.68 11.06
CA ARG A 1137 -34.78 20.53 11.91
C ARG A 1137 -35.48 20.58 13.28
N GLY A 1138 -36.13 19.48 13.67
CA GLY A 1138 -36.81 19.36 14.96
C GLY A 1138 -38.03 20.29 15.16
N SER A 1139 -38.55 20.91 14.11
CA SER A 1139 -39.75 21.75 14.16
C SER A 1139 -40.94 21.11 13.44
N SER A 1140 -42.17 21.51 13.78
CA SER A 1140 -43.39 21.08 13.07
C SER A 1140 -43.49 21.56 11.61
N LYS A 1141 -42.47 22.27 11.12
CA LYS A 1141 -42.35 22.71 9.72
C LYS A 1141 -41.50 21.74 8.88
N ALA A 1142 -40.79 20.79 9.50
CA ALA A 1142 -40.09 19.72 8.81
C ALA A 1142 -41.08 18.72 8.20
N ILE A 1143 -40.67 18.00 7.15
CA ILE A 1143 -41.51 16.98 6.53
C ILE A 1143 -41.17 15.66 7.22
N LEU A 1144 -42.10 15.16 8.02
CA LEU A 1144 -41.94 13.90 8.74
C LEU A 1144 -42.00 12.70 7.78
N PHE A 1145 -41.39 11.59 8.22
CA PHE A 1145 -41.34 10.35 7.48
C PHE A 1145 -42.17 9.25 8.14
N HIS A 1146 -42.62 8.29 7.33
CA HIS A 1146 -43.05 6.98 7.82
C HIS A 1146 -42.16 5.89 7.26
N MET A 1147 -41.68 5.00 8.13
CA MET A 1147 -40.87 3.85 7.72
C MET A 1147 -41.77 2.64 7.38
N GLY A 1148 -42.19 2.54 6.14
CA GLY A 1148 -43.02 1.44 5.63
C GLY A 1148 -44.45 1.87 5.30
N GLY A 1149 -45.45 1.14 5.80
CA GLY A 1149 -46.86 1.45 5.54
C GLY A 1149 -47.37 2.67 6.32
N ALA A 1150 -48.58 3.13 5.98
CA ALA A 1150 -49.24 4.28 6.60
C ALA A 1150 -49.51 4.14 8.12
N ASP A 1151 -49.40 2.93 8.67
CA ASP A 1151 -49.74 2.61 10.07
C ASP A 1151 -48.55 2.74 11.05
N VAL A 1152 -47.41 3.24 10.58
CA VAL A 1152 -46.15 3.38 11.34
C VAL A 1152 -46.03 4.81 11.86
N PRO A 1153 -45.52 5.06 13.09
CA PRO A 1153 -45.36 6.41 13.63
C PRO A 1153 -44.57 7.34 12.70
N GLU A 1154 -44.83 8.64 12.84
CA GLU A 1154 -44.04 9.72 12.24
C GLU A 1154 -42.66 9.74 12.89
N VAL A 1155 -41.62 9.75 12.06
CA VAL A 1155 -40.22 9.64 12.47
C VAL A 1155 -39.42 10.73 11.74
N ASP A 1156 -38.53 11.43 12.43
CA ASP A 1156 -37.60 12.38 11.80
C ASP A 1156 -36.42 11.63 11.13
N MET A 1157 -35.70 12.30 10.23
CA MET A 1157 -34.54 11.76 9.50
C MET A 1157 -33.50 11.12 10.42
N GLU A 1158 -33.26 11.72 11.60
CA GLU A 1158 -32.28 11.21 12.57
C GLU A 1158 -32.76 9.92 13.24
N GLU A 1159 -34.03 9.87 13.61
CA GLU A 1159 -34.62 8.69 14.24
C GLU A 1159 -34.68 7.52 13.23
N ILE A 1160 -34.99 7.78 11.95
CA ILE A 1160 -34.78 6.80 10.88
C ILE A 1160 -33.34 6.35 10.82
N ASP A 1161 -32.39 7.29 10.93
CA ASP A 1161 -30.97 6.97 10.87
C ASP A 1161 -30.53 6.07 12.04
N PHE A 1162 -31.04 6.32 13.25
CA PHE A 1162 -30.83 5.48 14.44
C PHE A 1162 -31.52 4.12 14.34
N GLU A 1163 -32.79 4.05 13.94
CA GLU A 1163 -33.55 2.80 13.81
C GLU A 1163 -32.96 1.86 12.75
N THR A 1164 -32.35 2.44 11.71
CA THR A 1164 -31.71 1.68 10.62
C THR A 1164 -30.24 1.32 10.90
N LEU A 1165 -29.70 1.60 12.10
CA LEU A 1165 -28.31 1.26 12.48
C LEU A 1165 -27.99 -0.24 12.45
N ALA A 1166 -29.00 -1.12 12.43
CA ALA A 1166 -28.81 -2.56 12.35
C ALA A 1166 -28.41 -3.09 10.95
N GLY A 1167 -28.25 -2.23 9.93
CA GLY A 1167 -28.00 -2.67 8.53
C GLY A 1167 -27.04 -1.78 7.72
N THR A 1168 -25.85 -2.33 7.44
CA THR A 1168 -24.93 -2.08 6.31
C THR A 1168 -24.99 -0.72 5.59
N SER A 1169 -24.25 0.27 6.11
CA SER A 1169 -23.23 1.01 5.34
C SER A 1169 -22.57 2.05 6.26
N LYS A 1170 -21.39 1.75 6.80
CA LYS A 1170 -20.50 2.72 7.45
C LYS A 1170 -19.66 3.50 6.44
N LEU A 1171 -20.01 3.49 5.14
CA LEU A 1171 -19.40 4.41 4.16
C LEU A 1171 -19.79 5.82 4.60
N GLY A 1172 -18.91 6.41 5.40
CA GLY A 1172 -19.17 7.64 6.09
C GLY A 1172 -19.44 8.78 5.11
N THR A 1173 -20.01 9.83 5.65
CA THR A 1173 -19.89 11.18 5.08
C THR A 1173 -18.41 11.56 4.86
N GLY A 1174 -17.48 10.85 5.52
CA GLY A 1174 -16.08 10.69 5.11
C GLY A 1174 -15.28 11.99 5.16
N GLY A 1175 -14.01 11.95 4.76
CA GLY A 1175 -13.20 13.17 4.59
C GLY A 1175 -13.47 13.91 3.28
N GLY A 1176 -14.30 13.35 2.37
CA GLY A 1176 -14.30 13.71 0.94
C GLY A 1176 -12.93 13.46 0.30
N THR A 1177 -12.81 13.63 -1.03
CA THR A 1177 -11.50 13.74 -1.68
C THR A 1177 -11.34 15.17 -2.19
N ASP A 1178 -10.14 15.76 -2.07
CA ASP A 1178 -9.82 17.09 -2.62
C ASP A 1178 -9.76 17.12 -4.15
N HIS A 1179 -9.66 15.94 -4.76
CA HIS A 1179 -9.28 15.85 -6.16
C HIS A 1179 -10.51 15.63 -7.03
N ASP A 1180 -10.48 16.31 -8.17
CA ASP A 1180 -11.46 16.17 -9.24
C ASP A 1180 -11.33 14.79 -9.87
N ASP A 1181 -12.08 13.83 -9.36
CA ASP A 1181 -12.14 12.48 -9.91
C ASP A 1181 -13.44 12.29 -10.69
N LEU A 1182 -13.31 12.49 -12.01
CA LEU A 1182 -14.35 12.33 -13.02
C LEU A 1182 -14.86 10.88 -13.15
N SER A 1183 -14.08 9.90 -12.71
CA SER A 1183 -14.39 8.48 -12.83
C SER A 1183 -14.98 7.93 -11.53
N ILE A 1184 -16.30 7.96 -11.39
CA ILE A 1184 -16.93 7.32 -10.23
C ILE A 1184 -16.89 5.80 -10.36
N ARG A 1185 -16.21 5.23 -9.38
CA ARG A 1185 -15.86 3.82 -9.26
C ARG A 1185 -17.04 3.05 -8.69
N ALA A 1186 -17.05 1.75 -8.96
CA ALA A 1186 -18.07 0.89 -8.39
C ALA A 1186 -18.03 0.90 -6.86
N ARG A 1187 -19.14 1.26 -6.22
CA ARG A 1187 -19.29 1.30 -4.77
C ARG A 1187 -20.67 0.81 -4.32
N PRO A 1188 -20.83 0.39 -3.05
CA PRO A 1188 -22.16 0.25 -2.47
C PRO A 1188 -22.92 1.57 -2.56
N THR A 1189 -24.23 1.51 -2.78
CA THR A 1189 -25.11 2.67 -2.59
C THR A 1189 -24.91 3.23 -1.19
N TYR A 1190 -24.82 4.56 -1.07
CA TYR A 1190 -24.85 5.16 0.26
C TYR A 1190 -26.20 4.88 0.94
N LYS A 1191 -26.23 4.97 2.26
CA LYS A 1191 -27.41 4.63 3.06
C LYS A 1191 -28.63 5.46 2.62
N TRP A 1192 -28.51 6.78 2.63
CA TRP A 1192 -29.62 7.67 2.26
C TRP A 1192 -29.88 7.73 0.76
N GLU A 1193 -28.86 7.44 -0.05
CA GLU A 1193 -29.02 7.17 -1.49
C GLU A 1193 -29.89 5.93 -1.75
N GLY A 1194 -29.78 4.89 -0.93
CA GLY A 1194 -30.62 3.68 -0.99
C GLY A 1194 -32.03 3.91 -0.45
N LEU A 1195 -32.15 4.44 0.77
CA LEU A 1195 -33.41 4.65 1.48
C LEU A 1195 -34.43 5.48 0.68
N LEU A 1196 -33.99 6.60 0.10
CA LEU A 1196 -34.86 7.51 -0.66
C LEU A 1196 -35.33 6.91 -2.00
N ASN A 1197 -34.69 5.82 -2.45
CA ASN A 1197 -35.00 5.12 -3.69
C ASN A 1197 -35.66 3.74 -3.45
N ASP A 1198 -35.94 3.37 -2.20
CA ASP A 1198 -36.56 2.09 -1.86
C ASP A 1198 -38.10 2.17 -1.94
N PRO A 1199 -38.76 1.28 -2.72
CA PRO A 1199 -40.21 1.25 -2.78
C PRO A 1199 -40.79 0.78 -1.44
N LEU A 1200 -42.00 1.25 -1.10
CA LEU A 1200 -42.70 0.79 0.10
C LEU A 1200 -42.94 -0.72 0.06
N ARG A 1201 -42.57 -1.42 1.13
CA ARG A 1201 -42.76 -2.87 1.26
C ARG A 1201 -43.50 -3.20 2.55
N ARG A 1202 -44.62 -3.92 2.41
CA ARG A 1202 -45.38 -4.47 3.55
C ARG A 1202 -44.78 -5.78 4.09
N ASP A 1203 -44.20 -6.60 3.21
CA ASP A 1203 -43.62 -7.90 3.57
C ASP A 1203 -42.08 -7.93 3.50
N LYS A 1204 -41.43 -8.60 4.47
CA LYS A 1204 -40.00 -8.96 4.44
C LYS A 1204 -39.69 -10.09 3.44
N ARG A 1205 -40.44 -10.23 2.33
CA ARG A 1205 -40.18 -11.34 1.39
C ARG A 1205 -38.83 -11.16 0.71
N TRP A 1206 -37.98 -12.14 0.94
CA TRP A 1206 -36.60 -12.26 0.50
C TRP A 1206 -36.53 -12.32 -1.04
N ARG A 1207 -36.13 -11.22 -1.70
CA ARG A 1207 -35.65 -11.30 -3.09
C ARG A 1207 -34.18 -11.68 -3.06
N ARG A 1208 -33.82 -12.75 -3.78
CA ARG A 1208 -32.48 -13.35 -3.84
C ARG A 1208 -31.40 -12.28 -4.04
N ARG A 1209 -30.46 -12.22 -3.08
CA ARG A 1209 -29.24 -11.39 -3.06
C ARG A 1209 -28.44 -11.40 -4.37
N TRP A 1210 -28.58 -12.47 -5.17
CA TRP A 1210 -27.78 -12.73 -6.35
C TRP A 1210 -27.93 -11.69 -7.47
N PHE A 1211 -29.14 -11.14 -7.68
CA PHE A 1211 -29.37 -10.15 -8.75
C PHE A 1211 -29.03 -8.70 -8.35
N ALA A 1212 -28.73 -8.42 -7.08
CA ALA A 1212 -28.50 -7.06 -6.59
C ALA A 1212 -27.22 -6.41 -7.16
N LYS A 1213 -26.26 -7.23 -7.61
CA LYS A 1213 -24.99 -6.78 -8.21
C LYS A 1213 -25.01 -6.77 -9.75
N MET A 1214 -26.08 -7.24 -10.39
CA MET A 1214 -26.14 -7.40 -11.85
C MET A 1214 -25.96 -6.08 -12.61
N GLY A 1215 -26.58 -5.00 -12.14
CA GLY A 1215 -26.39 -3.70 -12.78
C GLY A 1215 -24.92 -3.25 -12.79
N VAL A 1216 -24.16 -3.62 -11.77
CA VAL A 1216 -22.72 -3.33 -11.65
C VAL A 1216 -21.87 -4.30 -12.44
N TRP A 1217 -22.22 -5.58 -12.43
CA TRP A 1217 -21.56 -6.60 -13.23
C TRP A 1217 -21.63 -6.30 -14.72
N PHE A 1218 -22.77 -5.79 -15.19
CA PHE A 1218 -22.94 -5.40 -16.59
C PHE A 1218 -22.44 -3.97 -16.87
N GLY A 1219 -21.82 -3.28 -15.90
CA GLY A 1219 -21.31 -1.91 -16.07
C GLY A 1219 -22.40 -0.85 -16.30
N ILE A 1220 -23.68 -1.17 -16.07
CA ILE A 1220 -24.83 -0.28 -16.29
C ILE A 1220 -24.92 0.78 -15.18
N THR A 1221 -24.56 0.41 -13.96
CA THR A 1221 -24.48 1.30 -12.79
C THR A 1221 -23.26 0.91 -11.97
N PRO A 1222 -22.44 1.83 -11.46
CA PRO A 1222 -21.39 1.48 -10.51
C PRO A 1222 -21.92 1.32 -9.08
N LEU A 1223 -23.22 1.52 -8.85
CA LEU A 1223 -23.85 1.34 -7.54
C LEU A 1223 -24.53 -0.02 -7.43
N TRP A 1224 -24.18 -0.80 -6.40
CA TRP A 1224 -24.96 -1.96 -5.98
C TRP A 1224 -25.54 -1.76 -4.58
N ARG A 1225 -26.64 -2.44 -4.31
CA ARG A 1225 -27.25 -2.45 -2.97
C ARG A 1225 -26.60 -3.54 -2.12
N THR A 1226 -26.11 -3.16 -0.95
CA THR A 1226 -25.66 -4.07 0.11
C THR A 1226 -26.72 -4.13 1.21
N GLY A 1227 -26.95 -5.32 1.77
CA GLY A 1227 -27.87 -5.51 2.90
C GLY A 1227 -29.34 -5.77 2.53
N MET A 1228 -30.19 -5.77 3.56
CA MET A 1228 -31.64 -5.90 3.39
C MET A 1228 -32.21 -4.59 2.84
N PRO A 1229 -33.00 -4.61 1.75
CA PRO A 1229 -33.72 -3.42 1.31
C PRO A 1229 -34.61 -2.94 2.45
N SER A 1230 -34.64 -1.64 2.69
CA SER A 1230 -35.45 -1.05 3.75
C SER A 1230 -36.94 -1.29 3.46
N LYS A 1231 -37.79 -0.97 4.44
CA LYS A 1231 -39.25 -0.97 4.22
C LYS A 1231 -39.71 0.13 3.25
N GLY A 1232 -38.78 0.95 2.74
CA GLY A 1232 -39.06 2.18 2.01
C GLY A 1232 -39.49 3.29 2.97
N ILE A 1233 -39.44 4.51 2.46
CA ILE A 1233 -39.85 5.70 3.19
C ILE A 1233 -41.02 6.36 2.46
N SER A 1234 -42.02 6.83 3.20
CA SER A 1234 -43.06 7.73 2.68
C SER A 1234 -43.03 9.08 3.38
N LEU A 1235 -43.53 10.09 2.68
CA LEU A 1235 -43.52 11.50 3.07
C LEU A 1235 -44.96 11.97 3.29
N ASP A 1236 -45.17 12.82 4.30
CA ASP A 1236 -46.44 13.48 4.58
C ASP A 1236 -46.70 14.67 3.67
N VAL A 1237 -46.94 14.33 2.40
CA VAL A 1237 -47.30 15.30 1.36
C VAL A 1237 -48.60 14.88 0.67
N ARG A 1238 -49.42 15.86 0.30
CA ARG A 1238 -50.62 15.66 -0.52
C ARG A 1238 -50.46 16.35 -1.88
N LEU A 1239 -51.08 15.79 -2.91
CA LEU A 1239 -51.08 16.37 -4.25
C LEU A 1239 -52.26 17.36 -4.37
N GLU A 1240 -51.95 18.66 -4.43
CA GLU A 1240 -52.93 19.74 -4.62
C GLU A 1240 -52.53 20.55 -5.85
N ASP A 1241 -53.47 20.80 -6.76
CA ASP A 1241 -53.26 21.59 -7.99
C ASP A 1241 -52.03 21.16 -8.81
N GLY A 1242 -51.76 19.85 -8.85
CA GLY A 1242 -50.60 19.29 -9.58
C GLY A 1242 -49.25 19.54 -8.92
N ARG A 1243 -49.21 19.87 -7.61
CA ARG A 1243 -48.01 20.07 -6.80
C ARG A 1243 -48.09 19.29 -5.49
N TYR A 1244 -46.96 18.82 -4.98
CA TYR A 1244 -46.90 18.23 -3.65
C TYR A 1244 -46.81 19.33 -2.60
N VAL A 1245 -47.71 19.31 -1.61
CA VAL A 1245 -47.77 20.27 -0.50
C VAL A 1245 -47.65 19.49 0.81
N PRO A 1246 -46.82 19.92 1.78
CA PRO A 1246 -46.72 19.27 3.08
C PRO A 1246 -48.05 19.34 3.83
N ILE A 1247 -48.42 18.25 4.49
CA ILE A 1247 -49.64 18.17 5.30
C ILE A 1247 -49.39 19.00 6.57
N LYS A 1248 -50.33 19.90 6.89
CA LYS A 1248 -50.30 20.69 8.13
C LYS A 1248 -51.16 19.96 9.16
N ASP A 1249 -50.57 19.69 10.33
CA ASP A 1249 -51.33 19.38 11.56
C ASP A 1249 -52.27 20.54 11.93
#